data_AF-A0A1V9ZHP3-F1
#
_entry.id   AF-A0A1V9ZHP3-F1
#
_cell.length_a   1.000
_cell.length_b   1.000
_cell.length_c   1.000
_cell.angle_alpha   90.00
_cell.angle_beta   90.00
_cell.angle_gamma   90.00
#
_symmetry.space_group_name_H-M   'P 1'
#
loop_
_entity.id
_entity.type
_entity.pdbx_description
1 polymer ?
#
loop_
_entity_poly.entity_id
_entity_poly.type
_entity_poly.pdbx_seq_one_letter_code
_entity_poly.pdbx_strand_id
1 'polypeptide(L)'
;MSFLSRLILCIALVVAVAQCDDSACKSTAFAAAPAVALSSSLSLRSLVVGQNACFQVTSSVAAKWISIGFAAEAKMVNSPVTNAVVFEVSTSRLQLYTLGGYSASRITRQADQSSLFVAQAGLVNGVASFTFARPLVAPSATDITLVNGAAVNILWALSDNAWPSIHSERGVSRVVLTSAAGPAQVLALESSIVTTYTTAIVAAAFVTLVALGLVTTHTGDFRILHHKAMLAPPAPNHLFLGFLQSLADVKLGEVGVGIVYVAALIGVGVSIHLQFENESLNRLASVTTGHLALTNLMLLLLPVARGKHWELVFGISHERILKFHRALGRLCVVFTVLHLILNAIDVNVTTSTAYGTQQVVPLYGFVSFIAFASMGLLALEPVRRRWYELFYYYHRVAAVVGIVFAMLHSRTVAYAMIFPVAIYGLSGVFRLRAFCTHFATTVEVQGESSVTLILPSTAQTKRWAATMNPCAFFWVCVPSVSATEWHPFSAIVTPDQDSIGFCIKSRARGSFVDGVYQAASEASTLTVLVGGPYGKLTVDIHKYDHVVMVAGGVGITPMLSLMNQTRDKQALTKTKFALHWVVREPIDLLKADRLMYPLPHHVTTKLYVSTVTEPSGVRSVSGEHVPFAPGKPVLDEIINTERFLGQKVCVLACGPAGLVADVQRHAHQLGFDFHKELFTF
;
A
#
# COMPACT_ATOMS: atom_id res chain seq x y z
N MET A 1 -48.76 33.03 40.66
CA MET A 1 -48.80 31.73 41.36
C MET A 1 -47.37 31.18 41.44
N SER A 2 -46.39 31.89 42.01
CA SER A 2 -46.22 32.27 43.41
C SER A 2 -46.32 31.08 44.39
N PHE A 3 -45.17 30.79 44.99
CA PHE A 3 -45.02 30.46 46.41
C PHE A 3 -45.35 29.06 46.96
N LEU A 4 -45.81 28.07 46.17
CA LEU A 4 -46.23 26.77 46.74
C LEU A 4 -45.55 25.50 46.19
N SER A 5 -44.37 25.58 45.57
CA SER A 5 -43.62 24.38 45.13
C SER A 5 -42.19 24.29 45.67
N ARG A 6 -41.84 25.11 46.68
CA ARG A 6 -40.52 25.09 47.37
C ARG A 6 -40.59 24.59 48.81
N LEU A 7 -41.68 23.95 49.21
CA LEU A 7 -41.87 23.46 50.58
C LEU A 7 -42.48 22.05 50.57
N ILE A 8 -41.68 21.04 50.23
CA ILE A 8 -41.72 19.62 50.68
C ILE A 8 -40.44 19.00 50.10
N LEU A 9 -39.31 19.20 50.77
CA LEU A 9 -38.09 18.41 50.53
C LEU A 9 -37.19 18.46 51.77
N CYS A 10 -37.65 17.87 52.87
CA CYS A 10 -36.82 17.50 54.02
C CYS A 10 -37.50 16.35 54.77
N ILE A 11 -37.61 15.18 54.12
CA ILE A 11 -37.60 13.91 54.88
C ILE A 11 -36.17 13.39 54.72
N ALA A 12 -35.41 13.56 55.80
CA ALA A 12 -34.10 12.96 55.94
C ALA A 12 -34.28 11.43 55.90
N LEU A 13 -34.07 10.82 54.74
CA LEU A 13 -33.70 9.42 54.68
C LEU A 13 -32.27 9.35 55.20
N VAL A 14 -32.13 9.10 56.50
CA VAL A 14 -30.88 8.59 57.06
C VAL A 14 -30.70 7.20 56.46
N VAL A 15 -30.10 7.14 55.27
CA VAL A 15 -29.43 5.92 54.82
C VAL A 15 -28.33 5.73 55.83
N ALA A 16 -28.49 4.75 56.72
CA ALA A 16 -27.40 4.29 57.56
C ALA A 16 -26.24 3.95 56.62
N VAL A 17 -25.24 4.82 56.56
CA VAL A 17 -23.94 4.49 56.00
C VAL A 17 -23.41 3.41 56.93
N ALA A 18 -23.66 2.15 56.58
CA ALA A 18 -23.02 1.03 57.25
C ALA A 18 -21.52 1.27 57.12
N GLN A 19 -20.86 1.57 58.23
CA GLN A 19 -19.41 1.67 58.28
C GLN A 19 -18.86 0.33 57.78
N CYS A 20 -18.18 0.36 56.64
CA CYS A 20 -17.45 -0.78 56.12
C CYS A 20 -16.20 -0.95 57.00
N ASP A 21 -16.17 -2.03 57.77
CA ASP A 21 -15.09 -2.36 58.70
C ASP A 21 -14.20 -3.48 58.11
N ASP A 22 -12.89 -3.43 58.38
CA ASP A 22 -11.91 -4.40 57.86
C ASP A 22 -12.06 -5.80 58.50
N SER A 23 -12.87 -5.90 59.55
CA SER A 23 -13.20 -7.12 60.29
C SER A 23 -13.77 -8.22 59.39
N ALA A 24 -14.50 -7.87 58.33
CA ALA A 24 -15.00 -8.83 57.34
C ALA A 24 -13.87 -9.61 56.64
N CYS A 25 -12.75 -8.94 56.32
CA CYS A 25 -11.62 -9.53 55.60
C CYS A 25 -10.66 -10.26 56.54
N LYS A 26 -10.85 -10.15 57.86
CA LYS A 26 -10.13 -10.90 58.90
C LYS A 26 -10.91 -12.14 59.38
N SER A 27 -12.07 -12.42 58.80
CA SER A 27 -12.92 -13.55 59.20
C SER A 27 -12.31 -14.90 58.84
N THR A 28 -12.58 -15.92 59.67
CA THR A 28 -12.18 -17.32 59.38
C THR A 28 -12.84 -17.86 58.12
N ALA A 29 -14.07 -17.40 57.83
CA ALA A 29 -14.77 -17.71 56.58
C ALA A 29 -14.03 -17.19 55.34
N PHE A 30 -13.48 -15.97 55.39
CA PHE A 30 -12.65 -15.43 54.31
C PHE A 30 -11.31 -16.16 54.20
N ALA A 31 -10.68 -16.51 55.32
CA ALA A 31 -9.44 -17.29 55.33
C ALA A 31 -9.63 -18.71 54.73
N ALA A 32 -10.81 -19.30 54.90
CA ALA A 32 -11.18 -20.60 54.34
C ALA A 32 -11.71 -20.54 52.90
N ALA A 33 -12.07 -19.36 52.39
CA ALA A 33 -12.53 -19.20 51.02
C ALA A 33 -11.41 -19.58 50.03
N PRO A 34 -11.67 -20.41 49.02
CA PRO A 34 -10.63 -20.83 48.08
C PRO A 34 -10.27 -19.69 47.12
N ALA A 35 -8.99 -19.63 46.74
CA ALA A 35 -8.51 -18.69 45.74
C ALA A 35 -8.73 -19.25 44.33
N VAL A 36 -8.99 -18.36 43.38
CA VAL A 36 -9.31 -18.69 41.99
C VAL A 36 -8.31 -17.99 41.08
N ALA A 37 -7.81 -18.70 40.08
CA ALA A 37 -6.87 -18.14 39.12
C ALA A 37 -7.56 -17.12 38.20
N LEU A 38 -7.09 -15.87 38.20
CA LEU A 38 -7.47 -14.87 37.20
C LEU A 38 -6.62 -15.03 35.93
N SER A 39 -5.35 -15.44 36.10
CA SER A 39 -4.40 -15.81 35.05
C SER A 39 -3.41 -16.86 35.58
N SER A 40 -2.40 -17.22 34.79
CA SER A 40 -1.26 -18.01 35.29
C SER A 40 -0.45 -17.30 36.38
N SER A 41 -0.52 -15.97 36.40
CA SER A 41 0.33 -15.08 37.20
C SER A 41 -0.42 -14.44 38.38
N LEU A 42 -1.76 -14.49 38.39
CA LEU A 42 -2.62 -13.81 39.36
C LEU A 42 -3.75 -14.72 39.86
N SER A 43 -3.98 -14.69 41.17
CA SER A 43 -5.09 -15.34 41.84
C SER A 43 -5.89 -14.36 42.68
N LEU A 44 -7.19 -14.61 42.78
CA LEU A 44 -8.15 -13.83 43.56
C LEU A 44 -8.91 -14.73 44.50
N ARG A 45 -8.96 -14.35 45.77
CA ARG A 45 -9.90 -14.86 46.76
C ARG A 45 -10.92 -13.78 47.06
N SER A 46 -12.20 -14.14 47.11
CA SER A 46 -13.28 -13.19 47.36
C SER A 46 -14.38 -13.79 48.23
N LEU A 47 -14.98 -12.98 49.10
CA LEU A 47 -16.16 -13.36 49.88
C LEU A 47 -17.07 -12.15 50.11
N VAL A 48 -18.37 -12.34 49.94
CA VAL A 48 -19.37 -11.33 50.32
C VAL A 48 -19.77 -11.53 51.79
N VAL A 49 -19.59 -10.49 52.61
CA VAL A 49 -19.88 -10.49 54.05
C VAL A 49 -20.79 -9.30 54.36
N GLY A 50 -22.07 -9.58 54.62
CA GLY A 50 -23.06 -8.54 54.87
C GLY A 50 -23.22 -7.60 53.68
N GLN A 51 -22.94 -6.31 53.86
CA GLN A 51 -23.02 -5.27 52.83
C GLN A 51 -21.69 -4.99 52.11
N ASN A 52 -20.64 -5.76 52.42
CA ASN A 52 -19.29 -5.56 51.91
C ASN A 52 -18.79 -6.81 51.17
N ALA A 53 -17.85 -6.62 50.26
CA ALA A 53 -17.11 -7.69 49.62
C ALA A 53 -15.61 -7.54 49.94
N CYS A 54 -15.00 -8.64 50.36
CA CYS A 54 -13.57 -8.74 50.63
C CYS A 54 -12.87 -9.42 49.47
N PHE A 55 -11.69 -8.91 49.13
CA PHE A 55 -10.85 -9.39 48.03
C PHE A 55 -9.41 -9.51 48.50
N GLN A 56 -8.80 -10.67 48.25
CA GLN A 56 -7.38 -10.88 48.41
C GLN A 56 -6.80 -11.26 47.05
N VAL A 57 -5.87 -10.44 46.58
CA VAL A 57 -5.15 -10.65 45.33
C VAL A 57 -3.75 -11.11 45.65
N THR A 58 -3.32 -12.19 45.02
CA THR A 58 -1.98 -12.75 45.21
C THR A 58 -1.38 -13.05 43.84
N SER A 59 -0.22 -12.47 43.57
CA SER A 59 0.58 -12.81 42.40
C SER A 59 1.32 -14.13 42.63
N SER A 60 1.70 -14.82 41.55
CA SER A 60 2.68 -15.93 41.58
C SER A 60 4.04 -15.51 41.00
N VAL A 61 4.14 -14.29 40.44
CA VAL A 61 5.34 -13.70 39.85
C VAL A 61 5.76 -12.42 40.57
N ALA A 62 7.04 -12.07 40.47
CA ALA A 62 7.54 -10.79 40.97
C ALA A 62 7.01 -9.64 40.08
N ALA A 63 6.08 -8.86 40.61
CA ALA A 63 5.53 -7.66 39.98
C ALA A 63 5.94 -6.41 40.78
N LYS A 64 6.13 -5.27 40.12
CA LYS A 64 6.34 -3.97 40.77
C LYS A 64 5.03 -3.26 41.08
N TRP A 65 3.97 -3.55 40.32
CA TRP A 65 2.61 -3.15 40.66
C TRP A 65 1.59 -4.16 40.15
N ILE A 66 0.44 -4.22 40.84
CA ILE A 66 -0.71 -5.06 40.50
C ILE A 66 -1.96 -4.19 40.57
N SER A 67 -2.89 -4.37 39.65
CA SER A 67 -4.16 -3.65 39.63
C SER A 67 -5.35 -4.61 39.49
N ILE A 68 -6.43 -4.31 40.20
CA ILE A 68 -7.73 -4.97 40.08
C ILE A 68 -8.85 -3.93 40.02
N GLY A 69 -9.74 -4.04 39.04
CA GLY A 69 -10.89 -3.17 38.84
C GLY A 69 -12.16 -3.97 38.57
N PHE A 70 -13.31 -3.35 38.78
CA PHE A 70 -14.61 -3.97 38.57
C PHE A 70 -15.35 -3.21 37.47
N ALA A 71 -15.89 -3.92 36.48
CA ALA A 71 -16.48 -3.30 35.31
C ALA A 71 -17.78 -3.98 34.85
N ALA A 72 -18.60 -3.21 34.13
CA ALA A 72 -19.80 -3.73 33.48
C ALA A 72 -19.47 -4.47 32.17
N GLU A 73 -18.47 -4.00 31.42
CA GLU A 73 -18.06 -4.61 30.14
C GLU A 73 -16.69 -5.28 30.23
N ALA A 74 -16.42 -6.14 29.24
CA ALA A 74 -15.19 -6.91 29.04
C ALA A 74 -13.97 -6.08 28.58
N LYS A 75 -13.92 -4.78 28.92
CA LYS A 75 -12.93 -3.83 28.38
C LYS A 75 -12.05 -3.29 29.50
N MET A 76 -10.76 -3.09 29.21
CA MET A 76 -9.82 -2.49 30.17
C MET A 76 -10.15 -1.01 30.48
N VAL A 77 -10.78 -0.32 29.54
CA VAL A 77 -11.28 1.06 29.68
C VAL A 77 -12.76 1.02 29.31
N ASN A 78 -13.62 1.48 30.22
CA ASN A 78 -15.08 1.37 30.09
C ASN A 78 -15.73 2.74 29.88
N SER A 79 -16.93 2.74 29.32
CA SER A 79 -17.85 3.89 29.26
C SER A 79 -19.20 3.44 29.85
N PRO A 80 -19.64 3.96 31.00
CA PRO A 80 -19.01 4.98 31.84
C PRO A 80 -17.67 4.53 32.44
N VAL A 81 -16.81 5.50 32.77
CA VAL A 81 -15.45 5.27 33.25
C VAL A 81 -15.46 4.53 34.59
N THR A 82 -14.66 3.46 34.68
CA THR A 82 -14.50 2.67 35.91
C THR A 82 -13.21 3.02 36.66
N ASN A 83 -13.12 2.62 37.92
CA ASN A 83 -11.91 2.71 38.72
C ASN A 83 -11.22 1.34 38.88
N ALA A 84 -9.98 1.38 39.35
CA ALA A 84 -9.23 0.20 39.74
C ALA A 84 -8.33 0.49 40.95
N VAL A 85 -8.18 -0.52 41.78
CA VAL A 85 -7.29 -0.55 42.93
C VAL A 85 -5.91 -0.96 42.45
N VAL A 86 -4.93 -0.10 42.63
CA VAL A 86 -3.52 -0.33 42.26
C VAL A 86 -2.69 -0.50 43.53
N PHE A 87 -2.02 -1.65 43.61
CA PHE A 87 -1.00 -1.96 44.60
C PHE A 87 0.38 -1.66 44.04
N GLU A 88 1.09 -0.70 44.63
CA GLU A 88 2.48 -0.42 44.31
C GLU A 88 3.40 -1.12 45.32
N VAL A 89 4.25 -2.03 44.85
CA VAL A 89 5.06 -2.90 45.71
C VAL A 89 6.21 -2.14 46.38
N SER A 90 6.82 -1.19 45.68
CA SER A 90 7.93 -0.36 46.20
C SER A 90 7.52 0.47 47.42
N THR A 91 6.29 0.99 47.40
CA THR A 91 5.77 1.86 48.47
C THR A 91 4.83 1.11 49.43
N SER A 92 4.47 -0.14 49.11
CA SER A 92 3.43 -0.93 49.79
C SER A 92 2.11 -0.17 49.91
N ARG A 93 1.80 0.70 48.94
CA ARG A 93 0.57 1.52 48.94
C ARG A 93 -0.48 0.90 48.05
N LEU A 94 -1.69 0.80 48.58
CA LEU A 94 -2.89 0.42 47.85
C LEU A 94 -3.76 1.66 47.64
N GLN A 95 -4.04 2.04 46.39
CA GLN A 95 -4.76 3.28 46.06
C GLN A 95 -5.72 3.08 44.89
N LEU A 96 -6.78 3.88 44.86
CA LEU A 96 -7.82 3.88 43.85
C LEU A 96 -7.49 4.88 42.73
N TYR A 97 -7.56 4.40 41.48
CA TYR A 97 -7.29 5.17 40.27
C TYR A 97 -8.47 5.11 39.31
N THR A 98 -8.79 6.21 38.65
CA THR A 98 -9.76 6.29 37.57
C THR A 98 -9.13 5.83 36.26
N LEU A 99 -9.77 4.91 35.54
CA LEU A 99 -9.30 4.36 34.26
C LEU A 99 -9.86 5.16 33.08
N GLY A 100 -9.42 6.41 32.91
CA GLY A 100 -9.97 7.34 31.91
C GLY A 100 -9.46 7.18 30.47
N GLY A 101 -8.63 6.18 30.19
CA GLY A 101 -8.03 5.92 28.88
C GLY A 101 -6.86 4.93 28.92
N TYR A 102 -6.35 4.58 27.74
CA TYR A 102 -5.25 3.60 27.59
C TYR A 102 -3.83 4.16 27.80
N SER A 103 -3.68 5.48 27.94
CA SER A 103 -2.40 6.13 28.22
C SER A 103 -2.20 6.34 29.73
N ALA A 104 -0.95 6.31 30.19
CA ALA A 104 -0.63 6.57 31.59
C ALA A 104 -1.13 7.95 32.07
N SER A 105 -1.12 8.95 31.18
CA SER A 105 -1.65 10.30 31.42
C SER A 105 -3.14 10.34 31.75
N ARG A 106 -3.89 9.30 31.36
CA ARG A 106 -5.34 9.20 31.56
C ARG A 106 -5.72 8.33 32.77
N ILE A 107 -4.73 7.75 33.45
CA ILE A 107 -4.93 7.00 34.68
C ILE A 107 -4.60 7.95 35.84
N THR A 108 -5.63 8.42 36.54
CA THR A 108 -5.48 9.47 37.56
C THR A 108 -5.90 8.95 38.93
N ARG A 109 -5.14 9.32 39.97
CA ARG A 109 -5.45 8.93 41.35
C ARG A 109 -6.76 9.61 41.77
N GLN A 110 -7.69 8.87 42.35
CA GLN A 110 -8.93 9.45 42.86
C GLN A 110 -8.67 10.26 44.13
N ALA A 111 -9.30 11.44 44.23
CA ALA A 111 -9.25 12.23 45.46
C ALA A 111 -10.00 11.50 46.59
N ASP A 112 -11.19 10.99 46.25
CA ASP A 112 -11.96 10.12 47.12
C ASP A 112 -11.42 8.68 47.05
N GLN A 113 -11.18 8.08 48.21
CA GLN A 113 -10.70 6.70 48.36
C GLN A 113 -11.70 5.86 49.19
N SER A 114 -12.91 6.40 49.43
CA SER A 114 -13.95 5.79 50.27
C SER A 114 -14.42 4.41 49.78
N SER A 115 -14.21 4.09 48.50
CA SER A 115 -14.51 2.77 47.94
C SER A 115 -13.47 1.69 48.29
N LEU A 116 -12.38 2.05 48.98
CA LEU A 116 -11.26 1.16 49.28
C LEU A 116 -10.93 1.12 50.78
N PHE A 117 -11.14 -0.04 51.41
CA PHE A 117 -10.75 -0.30 52.80
C PHE A 117 -9.61 -1.31 52.84
N VAL A 118 -8.39 -0.86 53.13
CA VAL A 118 -7.19 -1.71 53.09
C VAL A 118 -7.09 -2.56 54.36
N ALA A 119 -7.10 -3.89 54.23
CA ALA A 119 -6.94 -4.80 55.36
C ALA A 119 -5.48 -5.25 55.55
N GLN A 120 -4.80 -5.60 54.44
CA GLN A 120 -3.39 -6.00 54.44
C GLN A 120 -2.78 -5.70 53.07
N ALA A 121 -1.53 -5.25 53.01
CA ALA A 121 -0.82 -5.10 51.74
C ALA A 121 0.68 -5.29 51.97
N GLY A 122 1.34 -6.12 51.14
CA GLY A 122 2.77 -6.35 51.29
C GLY A 122 3.30 -7.49 50.43
N LEU A 123 4.51 -7.93 50.74
CA LEU A 123 5.13 -9.11 50.15
C LEU A 123 4.97 -10.30 51.10
N VAL A 124 4.42 -11.40 50.62
CA VAL A 124 4.34 -12.68 51.34
C VAL A 124 5.19 -13.67 50.57
N ASN A 125 6.24 -14.22 51.20
CA ASN A 125 7.20 -15.13 50.57
C ASN A 125 7.82 -14.60 49.26
N GLY A 126 8.12 -13.29 49.22
CA GLY A 126 8.71 -12.63 48.06
C GLY A 126 7.73 -12.29 46.93
N VAL A 127 6.43 -12.55 47.12
CA VAL A 127 5.40 -12.27 46.12
C VAL A 127 4.36 -11.28 46.65
N ALA A 128 3.91 -10.37 45.79
CA ALA A 128 2.96 -9.32 46.15
C ALA A 128 1.57 -9.90 46.47
N SER A 129 1.06 -9.55 47.65
CA SER A 129 -0.28 -9.92 48.10
C SER A 129 -0.93 -8.74 48.84
N PHE A 130 -2.18 -8.45 48.51
CA PHE A 130 -2.95 -7.41 49.18
C PHE A 130 -4.40 -7.83 49.34
N THR A 131 -5.02 -7.37 50.42
CA THR A 131 -6.38 -7.63 50.83
C THR A 131 -7.08 -6.32 51.12
N PHE A 132 -8.26 -6.14 50.53
CA PHE A 132 -9.09 -4.97 50.74
C PHE A 132 -10.57 -5.34 50.76
N ALA A 133 -11.36 -4.48 51.41
CA ALA A 133 -12.81 -4.52 51.41
C ALA A 133 -13.35 -3.36 50.56
N ARG A 134 -14.53 -3.55 49.98
CA ARG A 134 -15.34 -2.48 49.42
C ARG A 134 -16.84 -2.72 49.65
N PRO A 135 -17.67 -1.68 49.71
CA PRO A 135 -19.13 -1.84 49.78
C PRO A 135 -19.68 -2.49 48.50
N LEU A 136 -20.77 -3.26 48.65
CA LEU A 136 -21.48 -3.84 47.52
C LEU A 136 -22.14 -2.77 46.65
N VAL A 137 -22.75 -1.76 47.28
CA VAL A 137 -23.33 -0.61 46.57
C VAL A 137 -22.20 0.29 46.06
N ALA A 138 -22.28 0.71 44.80
CA ALA A 138 -21.30 1.62 44.19
C ALA A 138 -21.17 2.93 45.01
N PRO A 139 -20.01 3.19 45.66
CA PRO A 139 -19.84 4.39 46.48
C PRO A 139 -19.62 5.65 45.64
N SER A 140 -19.11 5.50 44.42
CA SER A 140 -18.89 6.59 43.46
C SER A 140 -19.46 6.27 42.07
N ALA A 141 -19.55 7.28 41.22
CA ALA A 141 -19.97 7.11 39.81
C ALA A 141 -19.01 6.25 38.97
N THR A 142 -17.78 6.02 39.46
CA THR A 142 -16.78 5.15 38.80
C THR A 142 -16.76 3.73 39.34
N ASP A 143 -17.52 3.46 40.40
CA ASP A 143 -17.70 2.12 40.96
C ASP A 143 -18.91 1.43 40.32
N ILE A 144 -18.85 0.10 40.23
CA ILE A 144 -20.01 -0.71 39.87
C ILE A 144 -20.63 -1.37 41.09
N THR A 145 -21.95 -1.49 41.10
CA THR A 145 -22.65 -2.22 42.17
C THR A 145 -22.39 -3.71 42.03
N LEU A 146 -21.94 -4.34 43.11
CA LEU A 146 -21.72 -5.78 43.21
C LEU A 146 -22.96 -6.44 43.80
N VAL A 147 -23.36 -7.59 43.26
CA VAL A 147 -24.54 -8.33 43.71
C VAL A 147 -24.12 -9.73 44.16
N ASN A 148 -24.58 -10.14 45.35
CA ASN A 148 -24.32 -11.48 45.86
C ASN A 148 -25.00 -12.54 44.97
N GLY A 149 -24.23 -13.53 44.53
CA GLY A 149 -24.65 -14.57 43.58
C GLY A 149 -24.58 -14.18 42.11
N ALA A 150 -24.21 -12.93 41.78
CA ALA A 150 -24.07 -12.48 40.41
C ALA A 150 -22.61 -12.53 39.92
N ALA A 151 -22.45 -12.67 38.60
CA ALA A 151 -21.16 -12.57 37.93
C ALA A 151 -20.75 -11.10 37.73
N VAL A 152 -19.47 -10.80 37.97
CA VAL A 152 -18.86 -9.48 37.72
C VAL A 152 -17.62 -9.62 36.85
N ASN A 153 -17.37 -8.64 35.98
CA ASN A 153 -16.12 -8.57 35.24
C ASN A 153 -15.03 -7.94 36.10
N ILE A 154 -13.96 -8.69 36.31
CA ILE A 154 -12.78 -8.27 37.04
C ILE A 154 -11.68 -7.95 36.04
N LEU A 155 -11.38 -6.66 35.93
CA LEU A 155 -10.22 -6.18 35.18
C LEU A 155 -8.99 -6.42 36.04
N TRP A 156 -7.95 -7.05 35.49
CA TRP A 156 -6.70 -7.25 36.20
C TRP A 156 -5.51 -6.89 35.32
N ALA A 157 -4.46 -6.42 35.95
CA ALA A 157 -3.21 -6.07 35.28
C ALA A 157 -2.03 -6.14 36.26
N LEU A 158 -0.84 -6.47 35.75
CA LEU A 158 0.41 -6.39 36.50
C LEU A 158 1.56 -5.92 35.61
N SER A 159 2.63 -5.41 36.21
CA SER A 159 3.86 -5.05 35.50
C SER A 159 5.09 -5.31 36.33
N ASP A 160 6.19 -5.60 35.64
CA ASP A 160 7.57 -5.60 36.15
C ASP A 160 8.22 -4.20 36.11
N ASN A 161 7.53 -3.20 35.54
CA ASN A 161 7.95 -1.81 35.47
C ASN A 161 7.41 -1.00 36.66
N ALA A 162 8.11 0.06 37.05
CA ALA A 162 7.68 0.91 38.17
C ALA A 162 6.36 1.61 37.84
N TRP A 163 5.47 1.77 38.83
CA TRP A 163 4.25 2.54 38.64
C TRP A 163 4.56 4.04 38.55
N PRO A 164 3.86 4.84 37.73
CA PRO A 164 2.90 4.45 36.69
C PRO A 164 3.60 3.94 35.42
N SER A 165 3.18 2.78 34.93
CA SER A 165 3.65 2.21 33.66
C SER A 165 2.58 1.35 33.00
N ILE A 166 2.81 0.97 31.74
CA ILE A 166 1.94 0.02 31.04
C ILE A 166 2.15 -1.37 31.64
N HIS A 167 1.07 -2.13 31.76
CA HIS A 167 1.09 -3.52 32.25
C HIS A 167 1.89 -4.45 31.31
N SER A 168 2.62 -5.40 31.88
CA SER A 168 3.20 -6.53 31.13
C SER A 168 2.15 -7.61 30.85
N GLU A 169 1.24 -7.85 31.80
CA GLU A 169 0.10 -8.75 31.64
C GLU A 169 -1.22 -8.06 32.02
N ARG A 170 -2.29 -8.39 31.30
CA ARG A 170 -3.65 -7.91 31.58
C ARG A 170 -4.70 -8.92 31.15
N GLY A 171 -5.90 -8.78 31.68
CA GLY A 171 -7.07 -9.49 31.19
C GLY A 171 -8.33 -9.08 31.91
N VAL A 172 -9.42 -9.71 31.47
CA VAL A 172 -10.73 -9.62 32.12
C VAL A 172 -11.19 -11.02 32.45
N SER A 173 -11.52 -11.24 33.72
CA SER A 173 -12.03 -12.52 34.22
C SER A 173 -13.42 -12.31 34.79
N ARG A 174 -14.39 -13.12 34.34
CA ARG A 174 -15.76 -13.04 34.81
C ARG A 174 -15.96 -13.98 35.99
N VAL A 175 -16.19 -13.42 37.18
CA VAL A 175 -16.18 -14.13 38.47
C VAL A 175 -17.53 -13.99 39.18
N VAL A 176 -18.08 -15.09 39.68
CA VAL A 176 -19.29 -15.09 40.53
C VAL A 176 -18.91 -14.76 41.98
N LEU A 177 -19.45 -13.67 42.52
CA LEU A 177 -19.26 -13.31 43.93
C LEU A 177 -20.32 -14.00 44.79
N THR A 178 -19.93 -14.66 45.88
CA THR A 178 -20.85 -15.38 46.76
C THR A 178 -20.54 -15.12 48.23
N SER A 179 -21.58 -15.18 49.07
CA SER A 179 -21.46 -15.22 50.53
C SER A 179 -21.30 -16.63 51.09
N ALA A 180 -21.48 -17.66 50.26
CA ALA A 180 -21.28 -19.05 50.65
C ALA A 180 -19.79 -19.41 50.64
N ALA A 181 -19.35 -20.25 51.57
CA ALA A 181 -17.98 -20.80 51.65
C ALA A 181 -17.69 -21.83 50.54
N GLY A 182 -17.95 -21.47 49.28
CA GLY A 182 -17.63 -22.24 48.08
C GLY A 182 -16.74 -21.44 47.13
N PRO A 183 -16.04 -22.09 46.19
CA PRO A 183 -15.18 -21.37 45.26
C PRO A 183 -15.95 -20.41 44.38
N ALA A 184 -15.42 -19.19 44.25
CA ALA A 184 -15.88 -18.29 43.21
C ALA A 184 -15.69 -18.99 41.85
N GLN A 185 -16.74 -19.06 41.05
CA GLN A 185 -16.67 -19.71 39.74
C GLN A 185 -16.20 -18.69 38.70
N VAL A 186 -15.07 -18.97 38.03
CA VAL A 186 -14.67 -18.25 36.82
C VAL A 186 -15.47 -18.80 35.65
N LEU A 187 -16.37 -17.99 35.11
CA LEU A 187 -17.29 -18.42 34.05
C LEU A 187 -16.68 -18.30 32.64
N ALA A 188 -15.74 -17.37 32.43
CA ALA A 188 -14.97 -17.23 31.19
C ALA A 188 -13.79 -16.26 31.35
N LEU A 189 -12.73 -16.48 30.56
CA LEU A 189 -11.70 -15.48 30.26
C LEU A 189 -12.20 -14.67 29.03
N GLU A 190 -12.48 -13.38 29.19
CA GLU A 190 -12.93 -12.54 28.08
C GLU A 190 -11.72 -11.87 27.39
N SER A 191 -11.67 -11.97 26.05
CA SER A 191 -10.59 -11.37 25.27
C SER A 191 -10.76 -9.87 25.16
N SER A 192 -9.76 -9.10 25.61
CA SER A 192 -9.72 -7.64 25.46
C SER A 192 -9.28 -7.19 24.04
N ILE A 193 -9.16 -8.10 23.07
CA ILE A 193 -8.66 -7.83 21.72
C ILE A 193 -9.84 -7.49 20.81
N VAL A 194 -9.76 -6.35 20.13
CA VAL A 194 -10.78 -5.92 19.16
C VAL A 194 -10.33 -6.34 17.76
N THR A 195 -11.16 -7.07 17.02
CA THR A 195 -10.87 -7.42 15.62
C THR A 195 -11.52 -6.38 14.71
N THR A 196 -10.75 -5.72 13.85
CA THR A 196 -11.28 -4.68 12.97
C THR A 196 -11.70 -5.21 11.60
N TYR A 197 -12.69 -4.56 10.99
CA TYR A 197 -13.22 -4.95 9.67
C TYR A 197 -12.42 -4.42 8.47
N THR A 198 -11.27 -3.75 8.70
CA THR A 198 -10.49 -3.12 7.63
C THR A 198 -10.10 -4.10 6.53
N THR A 199 -9.60 -5.29 6.88
CA THR A 199 -9.22 -6.30 5.90
C THR A 199 -10.40 -6.73 5.02
N ALA A 200 -11.58 -6.90 5.61
CA ALA A 200 -12.78 -7.29 4.89
C ALA A 200 -13.27 -6.19 3.94
N ILE A 201 -13.25 -4.92 4.38
CA ILE A 201 -13.65 -3.77 3.57
C ILE A 201 -12.71 -3.63 2.35
N VAL A 202 -11.40 -3.72 2.57
CA VAL A 202 -10.41 -3.62 1.48
C VAL A 202 -10.51 -4.82 0.53
N ALA A 203 -10.76 -6.03 1.03
CA ALA A 203 -11.01 -7.20 0.20
C ALA A 203 -12.27 -7.03 -0.66
N ALA A 204 -13.37 -6.55 -0.09
CA ALA A 204 -14.61 -6.26 -0.82
C ALA A 204 -14.40 -5.18 -1.90
N ALA A 205 -13.65 -4.12 -1.58
CA ALA A 205 -13.27 -3.10 -2.55
C ALA A 205 -12.43 -3.67 -3.69
N PHE A 206 -11.45 -4.53 -3.39
CA PHE A 206 -10.63 -5.20 -4.41
C PHE A 206 -11.45 -6.13 -5.30
N VAL A 207 -12.34 -6.94 -4.72
CA VAL A 207 -13.26 -7.80 -5.50
C VAL A 207 -14.16 -6.95 -6.40
N THR A 208 -14.68 -5.82 -5.89
CA THR A 208 -15.49 -4.88 -6.66
C THR A 208 -14.69 -4.30 -7.83
N LEU A 209 -13.44 -3.89 -7.60
CA LEU A 209 -12.53 -3.41 -8.65
C LEU A 209 -12.31 -4.47 -9.74
N VAL A 210 -12.06 -5.73 -9.35
CA VAL A 210 -11.87 -6.84 -10.29
C VAL A 210 -13.14 -7.11 -11.09
N ALA A 211 -14.30 -7.13 -10.43
CA ALA A 211 -15.58 -7.35 -11.10
C ALA A 211 -15.90 -6.24 -12.11
N LEU A 212 -15.77 -4.98 -11.70
CA LEU A 212 -15.96 -3.82 -12.59
C LEU A 212 -14.96 -3.85 -13.75
N GLY A 213 -13.69 -4.17 -13.47
CA GLY A 213 -12.67 -4.37 -14.49
C GLY A 213 -13.10 -5.41 -15.52
N LEU A 214 -13.45 -6.62 -15.09
CA LEU A 214 -13.83 -7.72 -15.98
C LEU A 214 -15.06 -7.37 -16.83
N VAL A 215 -16.08 -6.77 -16.21
CA VAL A 215 -17.28 -6.30 -16.91
C VAL A 215 -16.92 -5.27 -17.96
N THR A 216 -16.20 -4.21 -17.59
CA THR A 216 -15.81 -3.15 -18.54
C THR A 216 -14.88 -3.63 -19.66
N THR A 217 -14.04 -4.62 -19.37
CA THR A 217 -13.07 -5.16 -20.34
C THR A 217 -13.70 -6.14 -21.34
N HIS A 218 -14.65 -6.96 -20.90
CA HIS A 218 -15.17 -8.10 -21.70
C HIS A 218 -16.64 -7.96 -22.13
N THR A 219 -17.38 -6.98 -21.60
CA THR A 219 -18.80 -6.79 -21.93
C THR A 219 -19.06 -5.38 -22.44
N GLY A 220 -19.91 -5.20 -23.45
CA GLY A 220 -20.28 -3.88 -23.99
C GLY A 220 -19.16 -3.15 -24.75
N ASP A 221 -19.52 -2.06 -25.45
CA ASP A 221 -18.55 -1.19 -26.15
C ASP A 221 -18.21 0.03 -25.27
N PHE A 222 -17.65 -0.20 -24.07
CA PHE A 222 -17.28 0.85 -23.10
C PHE A 222 -16.03 1.66 -23.49
N ARG A 223 -15.82 1.92 -24.79
CA ARG A 223 -14.63 2.60 -25.35
C ARG A 223 -14.32 3.94 -24.71
N ILE A 224 -15.36 4.69 -24.33
CA ILE A 224 -15.22 6.00 -23.68
C ILE A 224 -14.45 5.86 -22.35
N LEU A 225 -14.65 4.77 -21.61
CA LEU A 225 -13.99 4.56 -20.31
C LEU A 225 -12.49 4.34 -20.43
N HIS A 226 -12.03 3.67 -21.50
CA HIS A 226 -10.62 3.30 -21.66
C HIS A 226 -9.79 4.40 -22.35
N HIS A 227 -10.36 5.18 -23.26
CA HIS A 227 -9.58 6.06 -24.13
C HIS A 227 -9.73 7.55 -23.82
N LYS A 228 -10.88 8.01 -23.28
CA LYS A 228 -11.12 9.44 -23.06
C LYS A 228 -10.41 9.94 -21.81
N ALA A 229 -9.55 10.95 -21.98
CA ALA A 229 -8.92 11.67 -20.88
C ALA A 229 -9.93 12.60 -20.19
N MET A 230 -9.82 12.76 -18.87
CA MET A 230 -10.73 13.61 -18.09
C MET A 230 -10.40 15.10 -18.24
N LEU A 231 -9.10 15.43 -18.30
CA LEU A 231 -8.62 16.81 -18.31
C LEU A 231 -7.73 17.04 -19.54
N ALA A 232 -7.77 18.28 -20.04
CA ALA A 232 -6.91 18.70 -21.13
C ALA A 232 -5.43 18.69 -20.69
N PRO A 233 -4.49 18.33 -21.59
CA PRO A 233 -3.06 18.44 -21.31
C PRO A 233 -2.68 19.89 -20.96
N PRO A 234 -1.94 20.14 -19.86
CA PRO A 234 -1.56 21.49 -19.46
C PRO A 234 -0.63 22.18 -20.47
N ALA A 235 -0.66 23.51 -20.47
CA ALA A 235 0.28 24.33 -21.24
C ALA A 235 1.71 24.23 -20.66
N PRO A 236 2.77 24.36 -21.48
CA PRO A 236 4.16 24.11 -21.05
C PRO A 236 4.64 24.99 -19.88
N ASN A 237 4.10 26.19 -19.75
CA ASN A 237 4.57 27.20 -18.80
C ASN A 237 3.78 27.20 -17.47
N HIS A 238 3.02 26.15 -17.19
CA HIS A 238 2.20 26.09 -15.98
C HIS A 238 3.03 25.74 -14.73
N LEU A 239 2.84 26.47 -13.62
CA LEU A 239 3.61 26.32 -12.37
C LEU A 239 3.58 24.88 -11.79
N PHE A 240 2.46 24.17 -11.98
CA PHE A 240 2.23 22.80 -11.51
C PHE A 240 2.22 21.75 -12.64
N LEU A 241 3.00 21.96 -13.71
CA LEU A 241 2.98 21.13 -14.92
C LEU A 241 2.97 19.62 -14.63
N GLY A 242 3.88 19.11 -13.79
CA GLY A 242 3.99 17.67 -13.51
C GLY A 242 2.78 17.06 -12.80
N PHE A 243 2.17 17.82 -11.88
CA PHE A 243 0.96 17.39 -11.17
C PHE A 243 -0.26 17.40 -12.11
N LEU A 244 -0.47 18.49 -12.85
CA LEU A 244 -1.56 18.59 -13.81
C LEU A 244 -1.43 17.59 -14.96
N GLN A 245 -0.21 17.31 -15.43
CA GLN A 245 0.04 16.30 -16.44
C GLN A 245 -0.37 14.91 -15.94
N SER A 246 -0.09 14.60 -14.67
CA SER A 246 -0.51 13.34 -14.06
C SER A 246 -2.04 13.20 -13.99
N LEU A 247 -2.76 14.31 -13.78
CA LEU A 247 -4.22 14.35 -13.79
C LEU A 247 -4.81 14.29 -15.20
N ALA A 248 -4.22 14.99 -16.17
CA ALA A 248 -4.59 14.93 -17.59
C ALA A 248 -4.41 13.53 -18.18
N ASP A 249 -3.46 12.77 -17.63
CA ASP A 249 -3.26 11.37 -18.01
C ASP A 249 -4.26 10.42 -17.35
N VAL A 250 -5.23 10.86 -16.54
CA VAL A 250 -6.28 10.00 -15.97
C VAL A 250 -7.42 9.80 -16.99
N LYS A 251 -7.76 8.53 -17.24
CA LYS A 251 -8.88 8.10 -18.09
C LYS A 251 -10.14 7.90 -17.24
N LEU A 252 -11.31 7.96 -17.87
CA LEU A 252 -12.59 7.81 -17.17
C LEU A 252 -12.73 6.51 -16.36
N GLY A 253 -12.28 5.36 -16.89
CA GLY A 253 -12.30 4.09 -16.14
C GLY A 253 -11.40 4.11 -14.90
N GLU A 254 -10.30 4.86 -14.94
CA GLU A 254 -9.38 5.04 -13.81
C GLU A 254 -9.99 5.94 -12.73
N VAL A 255 -10.92 6.84 -13.08
CA VAL A 255 -11.74 7.59 -12.11
C VAL A 255 -12.66 6.64 -11.35
N GLY A 256 -13.26 5.65 -12.03
CA GLY A 256 -14.05 4.59 -11.38
C GLY A 256 -13.25 3.82 -10.33
N VAL A 257 -11.99 3.47 -10.65
CA VAL A 257 -11.05 2.88 -9.68
C VAL A 257 -10.83 3.81 -8.48
N GLY A 258 -10.64 5.10 -8.74
CA GLY A 258 -10.51 6.12 -7.70
C GLY A 258 -11.73 6.24 -6.78
N ILE A 259 -12.94 6.16 -7.34
CA ILE A 259 -14.20 6.21 -6.57
C ILE A 259 -14.29 5.03 -5.61
N VAL A 260 -14.04 3.80 -6.09
CA VAL A 260 -14.08 2.60 -5.24
C VAL A 260 -13.02 2.67 -4.14
N TYR A 261 -11.82 3.17 -4.48
CA TYR A 261 -10.76 3.39 -3.49
C TYR A 261 -11.16 4.41 -2.41
N VAL A 262 -11.72 5.56 -2.78
CA VAL A 262 -12.19 6.58 -1.83
C VAL A 262 -13.33 6.03 -0.97
N ALA A 263 -14.27 5.29 -1.56
CA ALA A 263 -15.33 4.62 -0.82
C ALA A 263 -14.78 3.61 0.21
N ALA A 264 -13.72 2.87 -0.12
CA ALA A 264 -13.04 1.99 0.81
C ALA A 264 -12.39 2.76 1.97
N LEU A 265 -11.73 3.89 1.72
CA LEU A 265 -11.16 4.73 2.79
C LEU A 265 -12.26 5.26 3.72
N ILE A 266 -13.37 5.75 3.16
CA ILE A 266 -14.52 6.22 3.95
C ILE A 266 -15.11 5.07 4.77
N GLY A 267 -15.33 3.91 4.15
CA GLY A 267 -15.85 2.72 4.82
C GLY A 267 -14.96 2.27 5.98
N VAL A 268 -13.64 2.27 5.81
CA VAL A 268 -12.68 1.98 6.88
C VAL A 268 -12.76 3.04 7.98
N GLY A 269 -12.80 4.33 7.64
CA GLY A 269 -12.93 5.41 8.62
C GLY A 269 -14.20 5.31 9.46
N VAL A 270 -15.36 5.10 8.81
CA VAL A 270 -16.65 4.92 9.48
C VAL A 270 -16.63 3.65 10.34
N SER A 271 -16.10 2.55 9.83
CA SER A 271 -16.01 1.29 10.57
C SER A 271 -15.18 1.43 11.85
N ILE A 272 -14.05 2.15 11.79
CA ILE A 272 -13.23 2.43 12.96
C ILE A 272 -13.94 3.40 13.92
N HIS A 273 -14.61 4.43 13.40
CA HIS A 273 -15.38 5.35 14.24
C HIS A 273 -16.44 4.63 15.06
N LEU A 274 -17.21 3.72 14.44
CA LEU A 274 -18.24 2.95 15.13
C LEU A 274 -17.65 1.96 16.15
N GLN A 275 -16.49 1.34 15.87
CA GLN A 275 -15.85 0.40 16.80
C GLN A 275 -15.18 1.07 18.00
N PHE A 276 -14.80 2.34 17.86
CA PHE A 276 -14.05 3.11 18.86
C PHE A 276 -14.76 4.43 19.22
N GLU A 277 -16.09 4.48 19.12
CA GLU A 277 -16.88 5.71 19.30
C GLU A 277 -16.73 6.34 20.70
N ASN A 278 -16.46 5.50 21.70
CA ASN A 278 -16.31 5.90 23.11
C ASN A 278 -14.87 6.29 23.49
N GLU A 279 -13.93 6.27 22.55
CA GLU A 279 -12.53 6.66 22.78
C GLU A 279 -12.31 8.17 22.66
N SER A 280 -11.18 8.63 23.19
CA SER A 280 -10.76 10.03 22.99
C SER A 280 -10.53 10.34 21.50
N LEU A 281 -10.72 11.61 21.12
CA LEU A 281 -10.51 12.07 19.75
C LEU A 281 -9.09 11.77 19.23
N ASN A 282 -8.06 11.93 20.07
CA ASN A 282 -6.68 11.58 19.70
C ASN A 282 -6.54 10.08 19.41
N ARG A 283 -7.10 9.22 20.27
CA ARG A 283 -7.05 7.77 20.09
C ARG A 283 -7.80 7.34 18.83
N LEU A 284 -8.99 7.88 18.61
CA LEU A 284 -9.78 7.61 17.41
C LEU A 284 -9.03 8.03 16.14
N ALA A 285 -8.44 9.23 16.12
CA ALA A 285 -7.64 9.71 14.99
C ALA A 285 -6.39 8.84 14.75
N SER A 286 -5.68 8.46 15.81
CA SER A 286 -4.51 7.57 15.75
C SER A 286 -4.86 6.21 15.15
N VAL A 287 -5.93 5.57 15.62
CA VAL A 287 -6.35 4.25 15.11
C VAL A 287 -6.85 4.37 13.67
N THR A 288 -7.59 5.43 13.35
CA THR A 288 -8.10 5.69 12.00
C THR A 288 -6.95 5.85 11.01
N THR A 289 -6.00 6.75 11.30
CA THR A 289 -4.83 6.98 10.43
C THR A 289 -3.98 5.72 10.25
N GLY A 290 -3.83 4.90 11.29
CA GLY A 290 -3.14 3.61 11.18
C GLY A 290 -3.85 2.62 10.23
N HIS A 291 -5.17 2.54 10.27
CA HIS A 291 -5.94 1.67 9.36
C HIS A 291 -6.04 2.23 7.94
N LEU A 292 -6.00 3.55 7.76
CA LEU A 292 -5.88 4.18 6.44
C LEU A 292 -4.47 3.92 5.86
N ALA A 293 -3.41 3.97 6.66
CA ALA A 293 -2.07 3.56 6.25
C ALA A 293 -2.04 2.08 5.83
N LEU A 294 -2.65 1.19 6.64
CA LEU A 294 -2.79 -0.23 6.32
C LEU A 294 -3.55 -0.46 5.00
N THR A 295 -4.65 0.25 4.78
CA THR A 295 -5.42 0.17 3.53
C THR A 295 -4.56 0.49 2.32
N ASN A 296 -3.75 1.55 2.41
CA ASN A 296 -2.81 1.91 1.36
C ASN A 296 -1.74 0.83 1.16
N LEU A 297 -1.14 0.32 2.24
CA LEU A 297 -0.11 -0.71 2.20
C LEU A 297 -0.61 -2.03 1.57
N MET A 298 -1.84 -2.45 1.90
CA MET A 298 -2.46 -3.64 1.31
C MET A 298 -2.59 -3.52 -0.21
N LEU A 299 -3.02 -2.36 -0.70
CA LEU A 299 -3.19 -2.12 -2.13
C LEU A 299 -1.86 -1.80 -2.84
N LEU A 300 -0.83 -1.38 -2.11
CA LEU A 300 0.44 -0.87 -2.65
C LEU A 300 1.22 -1.90 -3.46
N LEU A 301 1.22 -3.17 -3.02
CA LEU A 301 1.98 -4.25 -3.65
C LEU A 301 1.33 -4.79 -4.92
N LEU A 302 0.00 -4.65 -5.03
CA LEU A 302 -0.76 -5.22 -6.14
C LEU A 302 -0.28 -4.64 -7.49
N PRO A 303 -0.26 -3.31 -7.72
CA PRO A 303 0.30 -2.71 -8.95
C PRO A 303 1.69 -3.17 -9.38
N VAL A 304 2.54 -3.63 -8.46
CA VAL A 304 3.92 -4.03 -8.74
C VAL A 304 3.99 -5.48 -9.22
N ALA A 305 2.95 -6.28 -8.98
CA ALA A 305 2.85 -7.64 -9.51
C ALA A 305 2.84 -7.59 -11.04
N ARG A 306 3.95 -8.01 -11.66
CA ARG A 306 4.11 -8.07 -13.12
C ARG A 306 3.40 -9.30 -13.67
N GLY A 307 2.61 -9.12 -14.72
CA GLY A 307 1.97 -10.21 -15.46
C GLY A 307 0.79 -9.73 -16.32
N LYS A 308 0.21 -10.66 -17.09
CA LYS A 308 -0.94 -10.41 -17.96
C LYS A 308 -2.29 -10.29 -17.22
N HIS A 309 -2.29 -10.49 -15.90
CA HIS A 309 -3.52 -10.42 -15.10
C HIS A 309 -4.15 -9.03 -15.13
N TRP A 310 -3.35 -7.96 -15.21
CA TRP A 310 -3.88 -6.60 -15.37
C TRP A 310 -4.51 -6.37 -16.74
N GLU A 311 -3.93 -6.94 -17.79
CA GLU A 311 -4.50 -6.89 -19.14
C GLU A 311 -5.81 -7.69 -19.22
N LEU A 312 -5.89 -8.80 -18.49
CA LEU A 312 -7.09 -9.64 -18.41
C LEU A 312 -8.22 -8.95 -17.64
N VAL A 313 -7.90 -8.33 -16.49
CA VAL A 313 -8.90 -7.74 -15.59
C VAL A 313 -9.31 -6.35 -16.02
N PHE A 314 -8.38 -5.47 -16.40
CA PHE A 314 -8.69 -4.06 -16.69
C PHE A 314 -8.44 -3.66 -18.15
N GLY A 315 -7.99 -4.58 -18.99
CA GLY A 315 -7.68 -4.29 -20.39
C GLY A 315 -6.44 -3.43 -20.61
N ILE A 316 -5.72 -3.03 -19.54
CA ILE A 316 -4.57 -2.12 -19.56
C ILE A 316 -3.26 -2.82 -19.21
N SER A 317 -2.15 -2.26 -19.68
CA SER A 317 -0.82 -2.79 -19.41
C SER A 317 -0.39 -2.55 -17.96
N HIS A 318 0.53 -3.40 -17.47
CA HIS A 318 1.13 -3.28 -16.13
C HIS A 318 1.76 -1.89 -15.88
N GLU A 319 2.49 -1.35 -16.86
CA GLU A 319 3.13 -0.03 -16.77
C GLU A 319 2.13 1.10 -16.52
N ARG A 320 0.90 0.95 -17.03
CA ARG A 320 -0.18 1.93 -16.83
C ARG A 320 -0.63 1.99 -15.37
N ILE A 321 -0.60 0.86 -14.67
CA ILE A 321 -1.07 0.71 -13.29
C ILE A 321 -0.04 1.23 -12.28
N LEU A 322 1.24 1.32 -12.64
CA LEU A 322 2.32 1.81 -11.76
C LEU A 322 2.09 3.21 -11.18
N LYS A 323 1.26 4.04 -11.82
CA LYS A 323 0.87 5.33 -11.23
C LYS A 323 0.09 5.19 -9.93
N PHE A 324 -0.70 4.12 -9.77
CA PHE A 324 -1.42 3.83 -8.54
C PHE A 324 -0.45 3.42 -7.43
N HIS A 325 0.59 2.64 -7.74
CA HIS A 325 1.67 2.35 -6.77
C HIS A 325 2.28 3.65 -6.22
N ARG A 326 2.61 4.60 -7.10
CA ARG A 326 3.17 5.91 -6.70
C ARG A 326 2.20 6.71 -5.84
N ALA A 327 0.91 6.71 -6.17
CA ALA A 327 -0.11 7.42 -5.40
C ALA A 327 -0.31 6.78 -4.01
N LEU A 328 -0.53 5.46 -3.97
CA LEU A 328 -0.71 4.68 -2.75
C LEU A 328 0.52 4.78 -1.83
N GLY A 329 1.73 4.76 -2.38
CA GLY A 329 2.97 4.85 -1.61
C GLY A 329 3.10 6.20 -0.90
N ARG A 330 2.78 7.30 -1.60
CA ARG A 330 2.75 8.64 -0.99
C ARG A 330 1.71 8.74 0.12
N LEU A 331 0.50 8.26 -0.13
CA LEU A 331 -0.58 8.27 0.87
C LEU A 331 -0.25 7.39 2.07
N CYS A 332 0.34 6.22 1.85
CA CYS A 332 0.84 5.35 2.91
C CYS A 332 1.81 6.09 3.82
N VAL A 333 2.84 6.75 3.25
CA VAL A 333 3.81 7.52 4.04
C VAL A 333 3.13 8.65 4.82
N VAL A 334 2.22 9.40 4.19
CA VAL A 334 1.47 10.48 4.87
C VAL A 334 0.67 9.95 6.06
N PHE A 335 -0.12 8.90 5.87
CA PHE A 335 -0.92 8.34 6.96
C PHE A 335 -0.06 7.71 8.05
N THR A 336 1.08 7.08 7.72
CA THR A 336 2.01 6.55 8.72
C THR A 336 2.70 7.68 9.51
N VAL A 337 3.06 8.80 8.87
CA VAL A 337 3.58 10.00 9.57
C VAL A 337 2.54 10.52 10.56
N LEU A 338 1.29 10.70 10.12
CA LEU A 338 0.20 11.15 11.00
C LEU A 338 -0.04 10.18 12.15
N HIS A 339 -0.06 8.87 11.86
CA HIS A 339 -0.19 7.83 12.88
C HIS A 339 0.96 7.89 13.90
N LEU A 340 2.20 8.08 13.47
CA LEU A 340 3.34 8.23 14.38
C LEU A 340 3.19 9.47 15.27
N ILE A 341 2.89 10.63 14.69
CA ILE A 341 2.75 11.90 15.43
C ILE A 341 1.67 11.77 16.52
N LEU A 342 0.50 11.22 16.19
CA LEU A 342 -0.61 11.09 17.13
C LEU A 342 -0.30 10.12 18.28
N ASN A 343 0.48 9.07 18.04
CA ASN A 343 0.89 8.12 19.09
C ASN A 343 2.09 8.60 19.90
N ALA A 344 3.03 9.35 19.30
CA ALA A 344 4.24 9.82 19.97
C ALA A 344 3.95 10.78 21.14
N ILE A 345 2.73 11.33 21.22
CA ILE A 345 2.27 12.19 22.32
C ILE A 345 2.14 11.39 23.62
N ASP A 346 1.57 10.18 23.56
CA ASP A 346 1.16 9.41 24.74
C ASP A 346 1.92 8.08 24.90
N VAL A 347 2.71 7.69 23.88
CA VAL A 347 3.32 6.35 23.78
C VAL A 347 4.80 6.47 23.43
N ASN A 348 5.63 5.76 24.21
CA ASN A 348 7.03 5.58 23.84
C ASN A 348 7.14 4.65 22.61
N VAL A 349 7.53 5.21 21.48
CA VAL A 349 7.61 4.51 20.19
C VAL A 349 8.71 3.45 20.12
N THR A 350 9.65 3.44 21.07
CA THR A 350 10.76 2.47 21.10
C THR A 350 10.50 1.27 21.98
N THR A 351 9.34 1.19 22.65
CA THR A 351 9.01 0.04 23.50
C THR A 351 8.70 -1.22 22.67
N SER A 352 9.22 -2.36 23.13
CA SER A 352 8.90 -3.69 22.60
C SER A 352 7.70 -4.34 23.29
N THR A 353 7.11 -3.67 24.29
CA THR A 353 5.95 -4.19 25.01
C THR A 353 4.66 -4.01 24.22
N ALA A 354 3.87 -5.07 24.10
CA ALA A 354 2.59 -5.04 23.41
C ALA A 354 1.52 -4.33 24.25
N TYR A 355 0.76 -3.41 23.66
CA TYR A 355 -0.27 -2.67 24.38
C TYR A 355 -1.54 -2.40 23.54
N GLY A 356 -2.60 -1.97 24.22
CA GLY A 356 -3.88 -1.61 23.63
C GLY A 356 -4.72 -2.79 23.11
N THR A 357 -5.92 -2.49 22.63
CA THR A 357 -6.88 -3.49 22.12
C THR A 357 -6.45 -4.19 20.83
N GLN A 358 -5.42 -3.68 20.16
CA GLN A 358 -4.84 -4.27 18.94
C GLN A 358 -3.54 -5.06 19.21
N GLN A 359 -3.08 -5.13 20.47
CA GLN A 359 -1.80 -5.76 20.85
C GLN A 359 -0.62 -5.27 19.99
N VAL A 360 -0.52 -3.95 19.83
CA VAL A 360 0.50 -3.33 18.97
C VAL A 360 1.84 -3.28 19.69
N VAL A 361 2.93 -3.49 18.95
CA VAL A 361 4.31 -3.34 19.44
C VAL A 361 4.94 -2.11 18.77
N PRO A 362 5.07 -0.96 19.48
CA PRO A 362 5.53 0.30 18.90
C PRO A 362 6.87 0.24 18.19
N LEU A 363 7.87 -0.44 18.77
CA LEU A 363 9.21 -0.53 18.20
C LEU A 363 9.19 -1.01 16.75
N TYR A 364 8.42 -2.06 16.45
CA TYR A 364 8.31 -2.59 15.10
C TYR A 364 7.61 -1.61 14.14
N GLY A 365 6.58 -0.91 14.62
CA GLY A 365 5.94 0.16 13.85
C GLY A 365 6.89 1.32 13.54
N PHE A 366 7.75 1.69 14.49
CA PHE A 366 8.74 2.75 14.33
C PHE A 366 9.84 2.38 13.34
N VAL A 367 10.37 1.15 13.40
CA VAL A 367 11.34 0.66 12.40
C VAL A 367 10.71 0.60 11.01
N SER A 368 9.46 0.14 10.90
CA SER A 368 8.71 0.15 9.64
C SER A 368 8.53 1.57 9.09
N PHE A 369 8.19 2.53 9.95
CA PHE A 369 8.09 3.94 9.59
C PHE A 369 9.41 4.48 9.02
N ILE A 370 10.54 4.26 9.70
CA ILE A 370 11.86 4.73 9.22
C ILE A 370 12.12 4.19 7.81
N ALA A 371 11.89 2.90 7.59
CA ALA A 371 12.10 2.26 6.29
C ALA A 371 11.19 2.84 5.19
N PHE A 372 9.91 3.04 5.46
CA PHE A 372 8.98 3.60 4.48
C PHE A 372 9.19 5.10 4.24
N ALA A 373 9.54 5.88 5.27
CA ALA A 373 9.79 7.31 5.17
C ALA A 373 11.07 7.60 4.37
N SER A 374 12.18 6.92 4.67
CA SER A 374 13.43 7.06 3.91
C SER A 374 13.27 6.62 2.46
N MET A 375 12.51 5.55 2.23
CA MET A 375 12.14 5.07 0.90
C MET A 375 11.32 6.11 0.13
N GLY A 376 10.38 6.78 0.80
CA GLY A 376 9.59 7.88 0.23
C GLY A 376 10.45 9.07 -0.21
N LEU A 377 11.47 9.42 0.58
CA LEU A 377 12.40 10.52 0.26
C LEU A 377 13.26 10.21 -0.98
N LEU A 378 13.83 9.00 -1.06
CA LEU A 378 14.62 8.56 -2.22
C LEU A 378 13.76 8.39 -3.49
N ALA A 379 12.47 8.11 -3.33
CA ALA A 379 11.53 7.99 -4.44
C ALA A 379 11.08 9.33 -5.05
N LEU A 380 11.46 10.47 -4.47
CA LEU A 380 11.20 11.78 -5.05
C LEU A 380 11.87 11.90 -6.42
N GLU A 381 11.13 12.41 -7.40
CA GLU A 381 11.56 12.40 -8.80
C GLU A 381 12.93 13.07 -9.06
N PRO A 382 13.25 14.23 -8.47
CA PRO A 382 14.58 14.83 -8.64
C PRO A 382 15.71 13.95 -8.10
N VAL A 383 15.48 13.32 -6.94
CA VAL A 383 16.47 12.46 -6.27
C VAL A 383 16.65 11.17 -7.07
N ARG A 384 15.55 10.50 -7.40
CA ARG A 384 15.54 9.26 -8.19
C ARG A 384 16.22 9.43 -9.54
N ARG A 385 15.96 10.53 -10.27
CA ARG A 385 16.57 10.78 -11.57
C ARG A 385 18.09 11.02 -11.48
N ARG A 386 18.57 11.58 -10.37
CA ARG A 386 19.99 11.86 -10.16
C ARG A 386 20.77 10.62 -9.68
N TRP A 387 20.12 9.76 -8.90
CA TRP A 387 20.71 8.62 -8.19
C TRP A 387 19.86 7.34 -8.38
N TYR A 388 19.59 6.97 -9.64
CA TYR A 388 18.64 5.90 -9.97
C TYR A 388 19.03 4.54 -9.35
N GLU A 389 20.29 4.14 -9.46
CA GLU A 389 20.76 2.85 -8.93
C GLU A 389 20.61 2.79 -7.40
N LEU A 390 21.02 3.83 -6.69
CA LEU A 390 20.85 3.92 -5.23
C LEU A 390 19.37 3.82 -4.84
N PHE A 391 18.50 4.58 -5.52
CA PHE A 391 17.06 4.49 -5.32
C PHE A 391 16.57 3.05 -5.53
N TYR A 392 16.95 2.42 -6.64
CA TYR A 392 16.44 1.11 -7.03
C TYR A 392 16.80 0.01 -6.02
N TYR A 393 18.08 -0.10 -5.65
CA TYR A 393 18.54 -1.11 -4.69
C TYR A 393 18.01 -0.82 -3.28
N TYR A 394 18.09 0.44 -2.82
CA TYR A 394 17.59 0.81 -1.50
C TYR A 394 16.09 0.57 -1.36
N HIS A 395 15.29 0.97 -2.36
CA HIS A 395 13.83 0.83 -2.32
C HIS A 395 13.41 -0.63 -2.15
N ARG A 396 14.11 -1.58 -2.80
CA ARG A 396 13.84 -3.01 -2.66
C ARG A 396 14.14 -3.53 -1.26
N VAL A 397 15.31 -3.19 -0.70
CA VAL A 397 15.72 -3.64 0.63
C VAL A 397 14.82 -3.01 1.70
N ALA A 398 14.64 -1.68 1.64
CA ALA A 398 13.80 -0.94 2.57
C ALA A 398 12.33 -1.38 2.53
N ALA A 399 11.80 -1.74 1.35
CA ALA A 399 10.45 -2.29 1.24
C ALA A 399 10.31 -3.61 2.01
N VAL A 400 11.27 -4.54 1.88
CA VAL A 400 11.24 -5.82 2.61
C VAL A 400 11.30 -5.58 4.11
N VAL A 401 12.25 -4.75 4.57
CA VAL A 401 12.37 -4.38 5.99
C VAL A 401 11.07 -3.75 6.49
N GLY A 402 10.55 -2.75 5.80
CA GLY A 402 9.34 -2.04 6.18
C GLY A 402 8.12 -2.96 6.28
N ILE A 403 7.93 -3.88 5.33
CA ILE A 403 6.82 -4.85 5.32
C ILE A 403 6.95 -5.85 6.48
N VAL A 404 8.13 -6.42 6.70
CA VAL A 404 8.36 -7.39 7.79
C VAL A 404 8.07 -6.74 9.14
N PHE A 405 8.62 -5.56 9.39
CA PHE A 405 8.39 -4.86 10.65
C PHE A 405 6.95 -4.33 10.79
N ALA A 406 6.28 -3.98 9.68
CA ALA A 406 4.84 -3.68 9.72
C ALA A 406 4.01 -4.90 10.14
N MET A 407 4.33 -6.09 9.63
CA MET A 407 3.63 -7.33 10.02
C MET A 407 3.91 -7.72 11.47
N LEU A 408 5.10 -7.45 12.01
CA LEU A 408 5.41 -7.66 13.42
C LEU A 408 4.73 -6.63 14.33
N HIS A 409 4.37 -5.44 13.82
CA HIS A 409 3.76 -4.37 14.60
C HIS A 409 2.39 -4.75 15.19
N SER A 410 1.57 -5.54 14.48
CA SER A 410 0.30 -6.06 15.01
C SER A 410 -0.23 -7.26 14.23
N ARG A 411 -1.06 -8.08 14.89
CA ARG A 411 -1.74 -9.23 14.23
C ARG A 411 -2.65 -8.78 13.08
N THR A 412 -3.32 -7.64 13.23
CA THR A 412 -4.19 -7.07 12.19
C THR A 412 -3.40 -6.82 10.90
N VAL A 413 -2.21 -6.21 10.98
CA VAL A 413 -1.35 -5.99 9.82
C VAL A 413 -0.82 -7.32 9.26
N ALA A 414 -0.40 -8.24 10.13
CA ALA A 414 0.08 -9.56 9.70
C ALA A 414 -0.94 -10.29 8.83
N TYR A 415 -2.21 -10.39 9.27
CA TYR A 415 -3.27 -11.03 8.49
C TYR A 415 -3.63 -10.25 7.22
N ALA A 416 -3.72 -8.92 7.31
CA ALA A 416 -4.05 -8.07 6.17
C ALA A 416 -3.02 -8.17 5.03
N MET A 417 -1.74 -8.42 5.36
CA MET A 417 -0.65 -8.49 4.38
C MET A 417 -0.46 -9.88 3.74
N ILE A 418 -1.13 -10.93 4.22
CA ILE A 418 -1.01 -12.29 3.65
C ILE A 418 -1.32 -12.28 2.14
N PHE A 419 -2.48 -11.74 1.74
CA PHE A 419 -2.89 -11.76 0.34
C PHE A 419 -1.99 -10.89 -0.57
N PRO A 420 -1.70 -9.61 -0.25
CA PRO A 420 -0.81 -8.79 -1.07
C PRO A 420 0.60 -9.37 -1.23
N VAL A 421 1.18 -9.89 -0.14
CA VAL A 421 2.51 -10.52 -0.18
C VAL A 421 2.48 -11.82 -0.98
N ALA A 422 1.43 -12.64 -0.84
CA ALA A 422 1.29 -13.87 -1.62
C ALA A 422 1.21 -13.59 -3.12
N ILE A 423 0.38 -12.64 -3.55
CA ILE A 423 0.25 -12.26 -4.98
C ILE A 423 1.57 -11.70 -5.51
N TYR A 424 2.23 -10.81 -4.77
CA TYR A 424 3.52 -10.28 -5.16
C TYR A 424 4.59 -11.39 -5.26
N GLY A 425 4.65 -12.28 -4.27
CA GLY A 425 5.56 -13.43 -4.22
C GLY A 425 5.33 -14.40 -5.38
N LEU A 426 4.09 -14.79 -5.64
CA LEU A 426 3.69 -15.62 -6.78
C LEU A 426 4.12 -14.96 -8.11
N SER A 427 3.88 -13.65 -8.27
CA SER A 427 4.36 -12.91 -9.45
C SER A 427 5.89 -12.96 -9.58
N GLY A 428 6.61 -12.99 -8.45
CA GLY A 428 8.07 -13.16 -8.41
C GLY A 428 8.51 -14.53 -8.88
N VAL A 429 7.88 -15.59 -8.37
CA VAL A 429 8.16 -16.98 -8.77
C VAL A 429 7.92 -17.18 -10.27
N PHE A 430 6.81 -16.68 -10.81
CA PHE A 430 6.54 -16.77 -12.25
C PHE A 430 7.60 -16.08 -13.11
N ARG A 431 8.22 -15.00 -12.61
CA ARG A 431 9.31 -14.31 -13.32
C ARG A 431 10.61 -15.10 -13.35
N LEU A 432 10.81 -16.08 -12.46
CA LEU A 432 12.02 -16.91 -12.48
C LEU A 432 12.14 -17.70 -13.78
N ARG A 433 11.02 -17.98 -14.48
CA ARG A 433 11.02 -18.58 -15.83
C ARG A 433 11.87 -17.79 -16.83
N ALA A 434 11.98 -16.47 -16.69
CA ALA A 434 12.78 -15.64 -17.59
C ALA A 434 14.27 -16.03 -17.55
N PHE A 435 14.78 -16.48 -16.40
CA PHE A 435 16.17 -16.98 -16.28
C PHE A 435 16.42 -18.26 -17.07
N CYS A 436 15.37 -19.04 -17.34
CA CYS A 436 15.46 -20.24 -18.16
C CYS A 436 15.27 -19.95 -19.67
N THR A 437 14.86 -18.73 -20.03
CA THR A 437 14.54 -18.36 -21.42
C THR A 437 15.71 -17.58 -22.03
N HIS A 438 16.71 -18.31 -22.54
CA HIS A 438 17.94 -17.74 -23.09
C HIS A 438 18.08 -18.04 -24.58
N PHE A 439 18.69 -17.11 -25.31
CA PHE A 439 18.88 -17.17 -26.75
C PHE A 439 20.30 -16.74 -27.14
N ALA A 440 20.92 -17.48 -28.06
CA ALA A 440 22.13 -17.04 -28.77
C ALA A 440 21.72 -15.98 -29.81
N THR A 441 21.88 -14.72 -29.45
CA THR A 441 21.32 -13.56 -30.15
C THR A 441 22.38 -12.95 -31.05
N THR A 442 22.05 -12.72 -32.31
CA THR A 442 22.93 -12.00 -33.24
C THR A 442 22.95 -10.53 -32.85
N VAL A 443 24.14 -9.93 -32.82
CA VAL A 443 24.30 -8.53 -32.43
C VAL A 443 24.90 -7.71 -33.55
N GLU A 444 24.45 -6.46 -33.67
CA GLU A 444 24.97 -5.50 -34.63
C GLU A 444 25.21 -4.16 -33.97
N VAL A 445 26.44 -3.69 -34.07
CA VAL A 445 26.83 -2.37 -33.58
C VAL A 445 26.64 -1.35 -34.69
N GLN A 446 25.94 -0.26 -34.37
CA GLN A 446 25.59 0.79 -35.33
C GLN A 446 25.94 2.16 -34.76
N GLY A 447 26.90 2.83 -35.40
CA GLY A 447 27.49 4.07 -34.89
C GLY A 447 28.17 3.89 -33.53
N GLU A 448 28.35 4.97 -32.77
CA GLU A 448 29.17 4.96 -31.56
C GLU A 448 28.45 4.53 -30.26
N SER A 449 27.15 4.21 -30.31
CA SER A 449 26.38 4.01 -29.06
C SER A 449 25.11 3.17 -29.20
N SER A 450 24.87 2.50 -30.33
CA SER A 450 23.62 1.76 -30.57
C SER A 450 23.91 0.31 -30.95
N VAL A 451 23.11 -0.60 -30.40
CA VAL A 451 23.18 -2.03 -30.64
C VAL A 451 21.81 -2.54 -31.05
N THR A 452 21.77 -3.33 -32.10
CA THR A 452 20.61 -4.14 -32.46
C THR A 452 20.86 -5.59 -32.04
N LEU A 453 19.92 -6.15 -31.28
CA LEU A 453 19.90 -7.54 -30.83
C LEU A 453 18.80 -8.27 -31.60
N ILE A 454 19.11 -9.33 -32.35
CA ILE A 454 18.13 -10.11 -33.13
C ILE A 454 18.08 -11.53 -32.58
N LEU A 455 16.92 -11.93 -32.03
CA LEU A 455 16.75 -13.28 -31.51
C LEU A 455 16.70 -14.30 -32.67
N PRO A 456 17.20 -15.52 -32.46
CA PRO A 456 17.14 -16.56 -33.48
C PRO A 456 15.69 -16.96 -33.78
N SER A 457 15.47 -17.41 -35.02
CA SER A 457 14.18 -17.97 -35.44
C SER A 457 13.95 -19.32 -34.76
N THR A 458 12.97 -19.36 -33.86
CA THR A 458 12.56 -20.54 -33.08
C THR A 458 11.04 -20.60 -33.03
N ALA A 459 10.46 -21.74 -32.68
CA ALA A 459 9.00 -21.85 -32.53
C ALA A 459 8.42 -20.80 -31.56
N GLN A 460 9.18 -20.43 -30.52
CA GLN A 460 8.78 -19.43 -29.55
C GLN A 460 8.86 -18.00 -30.10
N THR A 461 9.95 -17.62 -30.77
CA THR A 461 10.13 -16.28 -31.33
C THR A 461 9.20 -16.03 -32.51
N LYS A 462 8.97 -17.03 -33.38
CA LYS A 462 7.91 -17.00 -34.42
C LYS A 462 6.53 -16.76 -33.82
N ARG A 463 6.20 -17.50 -32.76
CA ARG A 463 4.93 -17.32 -32.06
C ARG A 463 4.80 -15.91 -31.49
N TRP A 464 5.86 -15.35 -30.90
CA TRP A 464 5.84 -13.97 -30.43
C TRP A 464 5.65 -12.98 -31.56
N ALA A 465 6.40 -13.10 -32.65
CA ALA A 465 6.25 -12.25 -33.83
C ALA A 465 4.81 -12.24 -34.37
N ALA A 466 4.14 -13.40 -34.35
CA ALA A 466 2.76 -13.54 -34.81
C ALA A 466 1.67 -13.07 -33.83
N THR A 467 1.91 -13.16 -32.51
CA THR A 467 0.84 -13.07 -31.49
C THR A 467 1.04 -12.03 -30.39
N MET A 468 2.22 -11.43 -30.26
CA MET A 468 2.42 -10.39 -29.23
C MET A 468 1.62 -9.13 -29.58
N ASN A 469 1.20 -8.41 -28.55
CA ASN A 469 0.54 -7.11 -28.76
C ASN A 469 1.48 -6.18 -29.53
N PRO A 470 0.96 -5.32 -30.43
CA PRO A 470 1.77 -4.24 -31.01
C PRO A 470 2.36 -3.36 -29.91
N CYS A 471 3.58 -2.87 -30.15
CA CYS A 471 4.34 -2.06 -29.18
C CYS A 471 4.69 -2.80 -27.87
N ALA A 472 4.62 -4.13 -27.84
CA ALA A 472 5.08 -4.92 -26.69
C ALA A 472 6.59 -4.73 -26.43
N PHE A 473 6.98 -4.94 -25.18
CA PHE A 473 8.36 -4.89 -24.71
C PHE A 473 8.71 -6.14 -23.89
N PHE A 474 10.00 -6.38 -23.73
CA PHE A 474 10.54 -7.48 -22.92
C PHE A 474 11.57 -6.93 -21.95
N TRP A 475 11.68 -7.59 -20.80
CA TRP A 475 12.82 -7.43 -19.92
C TRP A 475 13.96 -8.26 -20.46
N VAL A 476 15.10 -7.63 -20.70
CA VAL A 476 16.29 -8.23 -21.30
C VAL A 476 17.41 -8.22 -20.27
N CYS A 477 18.09 -9.35 -20.15
CA CYS A 477 19.31 -9.53 -19.36
C CYS A 477 20.40 -10.10 -20.27
N VAL A 478 21.62 -9.58 -20.14
CA VAL A 478 22.79 -10.01 -20.90
C VAL A 478 23.83 -10.48 -19.88
N PRO A 479 23.93 -11.80 -19.60
CA PRO A 479 24.73 -12.31 -18.48
C PRO A 479 26.22 -12.00 -18.56
N SER A 480 26.78 -11.79 -19.76
CA SER A 480 28.18 -11.37 -19.94
C SER A 480 28.44 -9.95 -19.44
N VAL A 481 27.39 -9.13 -19.29
CA VAL A 481 27.46 -7.77 -18.72
C VAL A 481 27.02 -7.79 -17.26
N SER A 482 25.83 -8.37 -16.99
CA SER A 482 25.31 -8.57 -15.64
C SER A 482 24.30 -9.71 -15.62
N ALA A 483 24.48 -10.64 -14.69
CA ALA A 483 23.54 -11.77 -14.50
C ALA A 483 22.25 -11.37 -13.75
N THR A 484 22.18 -10.17 -13.18
CA THR A 484 21.09 -9.76 -12.28
C THR A 484 20.36 -8.50 -12.75
N GLU A 485 20.94 -7.74 -13.67
CA GLU A 485 20.30 -6.55 -14.24
C GLU A 485 19.36 -6.96 -15.37
N TRP A 486 18.11 -6.51 -15.24
CA TRP A 486 17.08 -6.70 -16.25
C TRP A 486 16.57 -5.33 -16.64
N HIS A 487 16.54 -5.02 -17.94
CA HIS A 487 16.08 -3.73 -18.45
C HIS A 487 14.97 -3.92 -19.50
N PRO A 488 13.91 -3.09 -19.49
CA PRO A 488 12.84 -3.20 -20.46
C PRO A 488 13.21 -2.56 -21.81
N PHE A 489 13.00 -3.29 -22.90
CA PHE A 489 13.17 -2.79 -24.27
C PHE A 489 12.00 -3.20 -25.16
N SER A 490 11.54 -2.26 -26.00
CA SER A 490 10.50 -2.51 -27.01
C SER A 490 10.95 -3.60 -27.98
N ALA A 491 10.09 -4.58 -28.21
CA ALA A 491 10.34 -5.63 -29.19
C ALA A 491 9.88 -5.18 -30.57
N ILE A 492 10.72 -5.41 -31.57
CA ILE A 492 10.46 -5.13 -32.98
C ILE A 492 10.30 -6.48 -33.67
N VAL A 493 9.19 -6.70 -34.37
CA VAL A 493 9.05 -7.87 -35.25
C VAL A 493 10.03 -7.74 -36.40
N THR A 494 10.74 -8.80 -36.76
CA THR A 494 11.66 -8.76 -37.91
C THR A 494 10.86 -8.58 -39.22
N PRO A 495 11.44 -7.94 -40.26
CA PRO A 495 10.80 -7.78 -41.57
C PRO A 495 10.19 -9.03 -42.20
N ASP A 496 10.83 -10.18 -42.01
CA ASP A 496 10.39 -11.51 -42.46
C ASP A 496 9.32 -12.15 -41.54
N GLN A 497 8.95 -11.46 -40.46
CA GLN A 497 7.99 -11.89 -39.43
C GLN A 497 8.35 -13.22 -38.75
N ASP A 498 9.61 -13.65 -38.81
CA ASP A 498 10.05 -14.95 -38.31
C ASP A 498 10.68 -14.89 -36.91
N SER A 499 10.95 -13.69 -36.40
CA SER A 499 11.51 -13.48 -35.06
C SER A 499 11.22 -12.06 -34.54
N ILE A 500 11.87 -11.71 -33.42
CA ILE A 500 11.85 -10.37 -32.84
C ILE A 500 13.28 -9.89 -32.55
N GLY A 501 13.46 -8.57 -32.50
CA GLY A 501 14.70 -7.93 -32.10
C GLY A 501 14.48 -6.71 -31.20
N PHE A 502 15.58 -6.18 -30.70
CA PHE A 502 15.63 -5.01 -29.82
C PHE A 502 16.66 -4.03 -30.37
N CYS A 503 16.30 -2.74 -30.45
CA CYS A 503 17.25 -1.67 -30.76
C CYS A 503 17.47 -0.85 -29.48
N ILE A 504 18.72 -0.79 -29.03
CA ILE A 504 19.10 -0.22 -27.75
C ILE A 504 20.18 0.84 -27.97
N LYS A 505 20.05 2.00 -27.29
CA LYS A 505 20.99 3.13 -27.39
C LYS A 505 21.55 3.49 -26.01
N SER A 506 22.87 3.45 -25.87
CA SER A 506 23.58 3.91 -24.67
C SER A 506 23.42 5.43 -24.54
N ARG A 507 23.13 5.90 -23.31
CA ARG A 507 23.02 7.32 -22.98
C ARG A 507 24.11 7.82 -22.03
N ALA A 508 24.78 6.90 -21.34
CA ALA A 508 25.78 7.21 -20.33
C ALA A 508 26.82 6.09 -20.30
N ARG A 509 28.11 6.48 -20.22
CA ARG A 509 29.21 5.55 -20.03
C ARG A 509 29.04 4.79 -18.71
N GLY A 510 29.43 3.51 -18.70
CA GLY A 510 29.33 2.64 -17.54
C GLY A 510 27.89 2.22 -17.16
N SER A 511 26.90 2.53 -18.00
CA SER A 511 25.54 1.98 -17.83
C SER A 511 25.46 0.53 -18.34
N PHE A 512 24.44 -0.22 -17.93
CA PHE A 512 24.16 -1.57 -18.46
C PHE A 512 24.22 -1.62 -20.00
N VAL A 513 23.57 -0.66 -20.66
CA VAL A 513 23.52 -0.58 -22.12
C VAL A 513 24.89 -0.29 -22.73
N ASP A 514 25.71 0.50 -22.05
CA ASP A 514 27.10 0.75 -22.45
C ASP A 514 27.92 -0.54 -22.41
N GLY A 515 27.76 -1.35 -21.35
CA GLY A 515 28.35 -2.69 -21.26
C GLY A 515 27.89 -3.63 -22.37
N VAL A 516 26.60 -3.61 -22.72
CA VAL A 516 26.07 -4.38 -23.86
C VAL A 516 26.69 -3.92 -25.18
N TYR A 517 26.90 -2.62 -25.37
CA TYR A 517 27.58 -2.06 -26.54
C TYR A 517 29.04 -2.51 -26.64
N GLN A 518 29.80 -2.48 -25.56
CA GLN A 518 31.18 -2.97 -25.55
C GLN A 518 31.23 -4.47 -25.87
N ALA A 519 30.40 -5.28 -25.19
CA ALA A 519 30.34 -6.73 -25.43
C ALA A 519 29.93 -7.06 -26.88
N ALA A 520 29.00 -6.32 -27.47
CA ALA A 520 28.57 -6.50 -28.85
C ALA A 520 29.61 -6.02 -29.88
N SER A 521 30.57 -5.17 -29.48
CA SER A 521 31.67 -4.73 -30.35
C SER A 521 32.75 -5.80 -30.48
N GLU A 522 32.86 -6.70 -29.51
CA GLU A 522 33.86 -7.77 -29.46
C GLU A 522 33.33 -9.13 -29.93
N ALA A 523 32.01 -9.31 -30.02
CA ALA A 523 31.38 -10.57 -30.38
C ALA A 523 30.24 -10.37 -31.38
N SER A 524 30.09 -11.30 -32.33
CA SER A 524 28.97 -11.32 -33.29
C SER A 524 27.67 -11.91 -32.70
N THR A 525 27.78 -12.59 -31.55
CA THR A 525 26.65 -13.18 -30.84
C THR A 525 26.78 -12.97 -29.33
N LEU A 526 25.65 -12.72 -28.66
CA LEU A 526 25.56 -12.63 -27.21
C LEU A 526 24.46 -13.54 -26.69
N THR A 527 24.68 -14.16 -25.52
CA THR A 527 23.60 -14.85 -24.80
C THR A 527 22.68 -13.80 -24.19
N VAL A 528 21.39 -13.85 -24.54
CA VAL A 528 20.39 -12.91 -24.05
C VAL A 528 19.24 -13.67 -23.40
N LEU A 529 18.91 -13.29 -22.17
CA LEU A 529 17.76 -13.78 -21.44
C LEU A 529 16.60 -12.80 -21.61
N VAL A 530 15.40 -13.33 -21.85
CA VAL A 530 14.21 -12.48 -22.08
C VAL A 530 13.04 -12.89 -21.19
N GLY A 531 12.39 -11.89 -20.60
CA GLY A 531 11.14 -12.03 -19.87
C GLY A 531 10.04 -11.20 -20.54
N GLY A 532 8.97 -11.84 -20.99
CA GLY A 532 7.85 -11.18 -21.67
C GLY A 532 7.05 -12.15 -22.55
N PRO A 533 6.22 -11.63 -23.48
CA PRO A 533 5.99 -10.21 -23.80
C PRO A 533 5.15 -9.48 -22.72
N TYR A 534 5.39 -8.17 -22.59
CA TYR A 534 4.59 -7.24 -21.79
C TYR A 534 4.14 -6.05 -22.64
N GLY A 535 3.11 -5.35 -22.20
CA GLY A 535 2.64 -4.14 -22.87
C GLY A 535 1.48 -4.41 -23.80
N LYS A 536 0.61 -3.41 -23.90
CA LYS A 536 -0.61 -3.44 -24.70
C LYS A 536 -0.98 -2.00 -25.03
N LEU A 537 -1.31 -1.75 -26.31
CA LEU A 537 -1.88 -0.47 -26.71
C LEU A 537 -3.18 -0.22 -25.95
N THR A 538 -3.37 1.03 -25.51
CA THR A 538 -4.64 1.42 -24.89
C THR A 538 -5.76 1.44 -25.91
N VAL A 539 -5.45 1.54 -27.21
CA VAL A 539 -6.37 1.72 -28.33
C VAL A 539 -6.39 0.49 -29.23
N ASP A 540 -7.52 0.22 -29.87
CA ASP A 540 -7.63 -0.79 -30.92
C ASP A 540 -7.44 -0.16 -32.30
N ILE A 541 -6.22 -0.28 -32.82
CA ILE A 541 -5.75 0.29 -34.08
C ILE A 541 -6.62 -0.09 -35.28
N HIS A 542 -7.24 -1.28 -35.29
CA HIS A 542 -7.98 -1.78 -36.44
C HIS A 542 -9.34 -1.11 -36.62
N LYS A 543 -9.79 -0.34 -35.62
CA LYS A 543 -11.06 0.38 -35.63
C LYS A 543 -10.93 1.83 -36.11
N TYR A 544 -9.72 2.25 -36.50
CA TYR A 544 -9.43 3.58 -37.04
C TYR A 544 -9.20 3.54 -38.55
N ASP A 545 -9.58 4.62 -39.23
CA ASP A 545 -9.29 4.80 -40.65
C ASP A 545 -7.83 5.19 -40.86
N HIS A 546 -7.27 5.97 -39.92
CA HIS A 546 -5.87 6.39 -39.93
C HIS A 546 -5.20 6.26 -38.58
N VAL A 547 -3.95 5.79 -38.61
CA VAL A 547 -3.04 5.76 -37.47
C VAL A 547 -1.81 6.61 -37.80
N VAL A 548 -1.67 7.74 -37.11
CA VAL A 548 -0.53 8.65 -37.23
C VAL A 548 0.47 8.35 -36.13
N MET A 549 1.67 7.90 -36.51
CA MET A 549 2.76 7.54 -35.60
C MET A 549 3.81 8.65 -35.60
N VAL A 550 4.06 9.25 -34.44
CA VAL A 550 5.09 10.30 -34.25
C VAL A 550 6.18 9.77 -33.33
N ALA A 551 7.37 9.57 -33.88
CA ALA A 551 8.51 9.00 -33.16
C ALA A 551 9.67 10.00 -33.03
N GLY A 552 10.39 9.95 -31.91
CA GLY A 552 11.60 10.72 -31.69
C GLY A 552 12.78 9.84 -31.23
N GLY A 553 13.89 9.86 -31.96
CA GLY A 553 15.07 9.05 -31.65
C GLY A 553 14.74 7.55 -31.58
N VAL A 554 15.20 6.86 -30.52
CA VAL A 554 14.92 5.43 -30.27
C VAL A 554 13.43 5.13 -29.98
N GLY A 555 12.60 6.15 -29.80
CA GLY A 555 11.15 6.01 -29.68
C GLY A 555 10.46 5.42 -30.93
N ILE A 556 11.19 5.23 -32.02
CA ILE A 556 10.71 4.55 -33.23
C ILE A 556 10.43 3.06 -33.02
N THR A 557 11.13 2.42 -32.07
CA THR A 557 11.10 0.97 -31.85
C THR A 557 9.69 0.36 -31.68
N PRO A 558 8.79 0.89 -30.84
CA PRO A 558 7.42 0.36 -30.76
C PRO A 558 6.63 0.52 -32.06
N MET A 559 6.89 1.57 -32.85
CA MET A 559 6.20 1.82 -34.13
C MET A 559 6.68 0.84 -35.22
N LEU A 560 7.96 0.50 -35.24
CA LEU A 560 8.49 -0.53 -36.16
C LEU A 560 7.83 -1.88 -35.95
N SER A 561 7.60 -2.25 -34.68
CA SER A 561 6.88 -3.48 -34.35
C SER A 561 5.49 -3.52 -34.98
N LEU A 562 4.73 -2.41 -34.85
CA LEU A 562 3.41 -2.27 -35.44
C LEU A 562 3.45 -2.31 -36.98
N MET A 563 4.41 -1.63 -37.59
CA MET A 563 4.61 -1.61 -39.04
C MET A 563 4.94 -3.00 -39.60
N ASN A 564 5.84 -3.73 -38.93
CA ASN A 564 6.27 -5.06 -39.39
C ASN A 564 5.20 -6.13 -39.18
N GLN A 565 4.41 -6.05 -38.11
CA GLN A 565 3.26 -6.95 -37.91
C GLN A 565 2.15 -6.79 -38.96
N THR A 566 2.09 -5.61 -39.60
CA THR A 566 1.07 -5.28 -40.62
C THR A 566 1.60 -5.39 -42.05
N ARG A 567 2.89 -5.74 -42.23
CA ARG A 567 3.62 -5.75 -43.51
C ARG A 567 2.93 -6.60 -44.58
N ASP A 568 2.63 -7.85 -44.29
CA ASP A 568 2.01 -8.76 -45.27
C ASP A 568 0.48 -8.86 -45.13
N LYS A 569 -0.08 -8.18 -44.13
CA LYS A 569 -1.52 -8.23 -43.81
C LYS A 569 -2.31 -7.07 -44.41
N GLN A 570 -1.70 -6.26 -45.29
CA GLN A 570 -2.32 -5.08 -45.89
C GLN A 570 -3.64 -5.39 -46.61
N ALA A 571 -3.76 -6.56 -47.24
CA ALA A 571 -5.01 -6.97 -47.92
C ALA A 571 -6.20 -7.15 -46.94
N LEU A 572 -5.94 -7.20 -45.63
CA LEU A 572 -6.92 -7.48 -44.58
C LEU A 572 -7.31 -6.24 -43.74
N THR A 573 -6.62 -5.10 -43.87
CA THR A 573 -6.86 -3.92 -43.01
C THR A 573 -7.19 -2.66 -43.80
N LYS A 574 -8.36 -2.04 -43.52
CA LYS A 574 -8.77 -0.73 -44.10
C LYS A 574 -7.96 0.46 -43.54
N THR A 575 -7.23 0.26 -42.44
CA THR A 575 -6.48 1.30 -41.73
C THR A 575 -5.24 1.74 -42.50
N LYS A 576 -5.07 3.06 -42.67
CA LYS A 576 -3.88 3.68 -43.27
C LYS A 576 -2.89 4.11 -42.19
N PHE A 577 -1.61 3.85 -42.40
CA PHE A 577 -0.55 4.19 -41.45
C PHE A 577 0.33 5.32 -41.99
N ALA A 578 0.59 6.32 -41.15
CA ALA A 578 1.51 7.41 -41.45
C ALA A 578 2.59 7.50 -40.36
N LEU A 579 3.86 7.33 -40.73
CA LEU A 579 4.99 7.45 -39.83
C LEU A 579 5.69 8.81 -40.02
N HIS A 580 5.86 9.54 -38.92
CA HIS A 580 6.67 10.74 -38.82
C HIS A 580 7.78 10.50 -37.80
N TRP A 581 9.02 10.33 -38.26
CA TRP A 581 10.15 10.01 -37.38
C TRP A 581 11.21 11.11 -37.40
N VAL A 582 11.54 11.62 -36.22
CA VAL A 582 12.50 12.71 -36.04
C VAL A 582 13.75 12.21 -35.32
N VAL A 583 14.90 12.49 -35.91
CA VAL A 583 16.21 12.20 -35.32
C VAL A 583 17.08 13.45 -35.22
N ARG A 584 18.21 13.33 -34.52
CA ARG A 584 19.18 14.44 -34.40
C ARG A 584 20.13 14.45 -35.58
N GLU A 585 20.70 13.30 -35.94
CA GLU A 585 21.72 13.21 -36.99
C GLU A 585 21.27 12.26 -38.09
N PRO A 586 21.70 12.45 -39.36
CA PRO A 586 21.31 11.55 -40.46
C PRO A 586 21.64 10.08 -40.19
N ILE A 587 22.77 9.80 -39.53
CA ILE A 587 23.19 8.43 -39.17
C ILE A 587 22.23 7.74 -38.18
N ASP A 588 21.45 8.51 -37.39
CA ASP A 588 20.45 7.94 -36.48
C ASP A 588 19.32 7.23 -37.26
N LEU A 589 19.08 7.58 -38.54
CA LEU A 589 18.07 6.92 -39.39
C LEU A 589 18.45 5.48 -39.74
N LEU A 590 19.72 5.10 -39.56
CA LEU A 590 20.24 3.76 -39.86
C LEU A 590 20.37 2.89 -38.60
N LYS A 591 19.96 3.38 -37.42
CA LYS A 591 20.15 2.68 -36.12
C LYS A 591 19.26 1.48 -35.85
N ALA A 592 18.35 1.17 -36.76
CA ALA A 592 17.55 -0.04 -36.73
C ALA A 592 17.44 -0.64 -38.14
N ASP A 593 18.47 -0.45 -38.97
CA ASP A 593 18.43 -0.68 -40.42
C ASP A 593 17.84 -2.05 -40.78
N ARG A 594 18.42 -3.15 -40.26
CA ARG A 594 17.92 -4.53 -40.47
C ARG A 594 16.50 -4.80 -39.99
N LEU A 595 16.02 -4.07 -38.99
CA LEU A 595 14.68 -4.25 -38.43
C LEU A 595 13.65 -3.33 -39.08
N MET A 596 14.09 -2.34 -39.85
CA MET A 596 13.22 -1.32 -40.44
C MET A 596 13.08 -1.49 -41.95
N TYR A 597 14.19 -1.70 -42.67
CA TYR A 597 14.20 -1.75 -44.14
C TYR A 597 14.02 -3.18 -44.68
N PRO A 598 13.45 -3.34 -45.89
CA PRO A 598 12.79 -2.30 -46.69
C PRO A 598 11.54 -1.78 -45.98
N LEU A 599 11.20 -0.51 -46.19
CA LEU A 599 10.00 0.07 -45.56
C LEU A 599 8.73 -0.55 -46.17
N PRO A 600 7.71 -0.87 -45.36
CA PRO A 600 6.47 -1.42 -45.89
C PRO A 600 5.75 -0.41 -46.80
N HIS A 601 5.32 -0.84 -47.99
CA HIS A 601 4.64 0.04 -48.96
C HIS A 601 3.31 0.62 -48.45
N HIS A 602 2.69 0.00 -47.45
CA HIS A 602 1.42 0.44 -46.87
C HIS A 602 1.55 1.57 -45.85
N VAL A 603 2.78 1.93 -45.47
CA VAL A 603 3.06 2.96 -44.47
C VAL A 603 3.65 4.19 -45.15
N THR A 604 2.90 5.29 -45.14
CA THR A 604 3.44 6.58 -45.62
C THR A 604 4.48 7.09 -44.63
N THR A 605 5.75 7.13 -45.02
CA THR A 605 6.84 7.50 -44.11
C THR A 605 7.42 8.86 -44.48
N LYS A 606 7.54 9.76 -43.49
CA LYS A 606 8.31 11.00 -43.57
C LYS A 606 9.37 11.03 -42.46
N LEU A 607 10.62 11.17 -42.86
CA LEU A 607 11.78 11.19 -41.97
C LEU A 607 12.30 12.63 -41.83
N TYR A 608 12.70 13.01 -40.62
CA TYR A 608 13.14 14.36 -40.30
C TYR A 608 14.48 14.35 -39.57
N VAL A 609 15.40 15.21 -39.97
CA VAL A 609 16.69 15.40 -39.28
C VAL A 609 16.75 16.83 -38.73
N SER A 610 16.66 16.93 -37.40
CA SER A 610 16.44 18.21 -36.72
C SER A 610 17.61 19.18 -36.72
N THR A 611 18.84 18.73 -37.02
CA THR A 611 20.03 19.59 -37.09
C THR A 611 20.36 20.06 -38.51
N VAL A 612 19.72 19.47 -39.53
CA VAL A 612 20.00 19.78 -40.93
C VAL A 612 18.99 20.81 -41.45
N THR A 613 19.46 21.71 -42.31
CA THR A 613 18.68 22.82 -42.89
C THR A 613 18.18 22.55 -44.31
N GLU A 614 18.76 21.57 -45.01
CA GLU A 614 18.40 21.23 -46.39
C GLU A 614 17.95 19.75 -46.54
N PRO A 615 17.04 19.44 -47.47
CA PRO A 615 16.68 18.06 -47.79
C PRO A 615 17.89 17.27 -48.30
N SER A 616 18.06 16.04 -47.82
CA SER A 616 19.13 15.15 -48.26
C SER A 616 18.71 13.68 -48.06
N GLY A 617 19.63 12.75 -48.21
CA GLY A 617 19.36 11.32 -48.02
C GLY A 617 20.56 10.55 -47.49
N VAL A 618 20.27 9.42 -46.86
CA VAL A 618 21.28 8.43 -46.45
C VAL A 618 21.05 7.13 -47.21
N ARG A 619 22.07 6.26 -47.28
CA ARG A 619 21.92 4.93 -47.87
C ARG A 619 21.80 3.88 -46.77
N SER A 620 20.76 3.05 -46.86
CA SER A 620 20.59 1.86 -46.03
C SER A 620 21.67 0.82 -46.35
N VAL A 621 21.92 -0.10 -45.42
CA VAL A 621 22.80 -1.27 -45.64
C VAL A 621 22.26 -2.14 -46.79
N SER A 622 20.94 -2.13 -46.99
CA SER A 622 20.27 -2.78 -48.13
C SER A 622 20.51 -2.09 -49.48
N GLY A 623 21.17 -0.92 -49.50
CA GLY A 623 21.42 -0.12 -50.69
C GLY A 623 20.33 0.89 -51.05
N GLU A 624 19.19 0.86 -50.35
CA GLU A 624 18.07 1.78 -50.56
C GLU A 624 18.45 3.24 -50.20
N HIS A 625 18.03 4.20 -51.04
CA HIS A 625 18.19 5.62 -50.75
C HIS A 625 17.04 6.10 -49.86
N VAL A 626 17.38 6.62 -48.69
CA VAL A 626 16.46 7.04 -47.63
C VAL A 626 16.42 8.57 -47.58
N PRO A 627 15.44 9.22 -48.22
CA PRO A 627 15.33 10.68 -48.18
C PRO A 627 14.82 11.17 -46.82
N PHE A 628 15.29 12.35 -46.40
CA PHE A 628 14.82 13.03 -45.19
C PHE A 628 14.58 14.52 -45.41
N ALA A 629 13.63 15.07 -44.66
CA ALA A 629 13.34 16.50 -44.60
C ALA A 629 14.17 17.19 -43.50
N PRO A 630 14.54 18.46 -43.69
CA PRO A 630 15.24 19.23 -42.67
C PRO A 630 14.29 19.64 -41.53
N GLY A 631 14.87 19.84 -40.34
CA GLY A 631 14.15 20.37 -39.18
C GLY A 631 13.22 19.37 -38.47
N LYS A 632 12.14 19.90 -37.90
CA LYS A 632 11.14 19.13 -37.12
C LYS A 632 9.80 19.13 -37.87
N PRO A 633 8.96 18.09 -37.68
CA PRO A 633 7.62 18.05 -38.25
C PRO A 633 6.78 19.21 -37.70
N VAL A 634 6.07 19.90 -38.59
CA VAL A 634 5.06 20.88 -38.24
C VAL A 634 3.79 20.12 -37.87
N LEU A 635 3.40 20.15 -36.59
CA LEU A 635 2.28 19.33 -36.09
C LEU A 635 0.96 19.65 -36.79
N ASP A 636 0.71 20.92 -37.09
CA ASP A 636 -0.48 21.39 -37.82
C ASP A 636 -0.57 20.82 -39.24
N GLU A 637 0.54 20.47 -39.88
CA GLU A 637 0.52 19.85 -41.22
C GLU A 637 0.26 18.34 -41.17
N ILE A 638 0.71 17.70 -40.08
CA ILE A 638 0.70 16.24 -39.97
C ILE A 638 -0.54 15.72 -39.24
N ILE A 639 -1.14 16.55 -38.37
CA ILE A 639 -2.32 16.26 -37.57
C ILE A 639 -3.26 17.47 -37.70
N ASN A 640 -4.22 17.44 -38.63
CA ASN A 640 -5.24 18.47 -38.80
C ASN A 640 -6.60 17.90 -39.24
N THR A 641 -7.65 18.70 -39.06
CA THR A 641 -9.03 18.35 -39.41
C THR A 641 -9.28 18.31 -40.91
N GLU A 642 -8.62 19.16 -41.70
CA GLU A 642 -8.83 19.22 -43.16
C GLU A 642 -8.44 17.90 -43.84
N ARG A 643 -7.28 17.34 -43.46
CA ARG A 643 -6.75 16.09 -44.00
C ARG A 643 -7.53 14.85 -43.58
N PHE A 644 -8.16 14.90 -42.40
CA PHE A 644 -8.84 13.75 -41.78
C PHE A 644 -10.34 13.99 -41.55
N LEU A 645 -10.95 14.86 -42.36
CA LEU A 645 -12.35 15.23 -42.19
C LEU A 645 -13.27 14.01 -42.26
N GLY A 646 -14.07 13.79 -41.22
CA GLY A 646 -15.01 12.67 -41.12
C GLY A 646 -14.37 11.30 -40.88
N GLN A 647 -13.05 11.23 -40.64
CA GLN A 647 -12.32 9.99 -40.44
C GLN A 647 -11.99 9.75 -38.96
N LYS A 648 -11.94 8.48 -38.56
CA LYS A 648 -11.49 8.08 -37.23
C LYS A 648 -9.97 8.03 -37.21
N VAL A 649 -9.34 8.93 -36.46
CA VAL A 649 -7.88 9.04 -36.35
C VAL A 649 -7.40 8.65 -34.96
N CYS A 650 -6.35 7.84 -34.93
CA CYS A 650 -5.57 7.58 -33.73
C CYS A 650 -4.15 8.12 -33.90
N VAL A 651 -3.64 8.81 -32.88
CA VAL A 651 -2.28 9.34 -32.83
C VAL A 651 -1.46 8.55 -31.80
N LEU A 652 -0.36 7.96 -32.25
CA LEU A 652 0.61 7.26 -31.42
C LEU A 652 1.88 8.09 -31.29
N ALA A 653 2.38 8.32 -30.08
CA ALA A 653 3.63 9.08 -29.88
C ALA A 653 4.61 8.39 -28.94
N CYS A 654 5.89 8.40 -29.32
CA CYS A 654 6.98 7.89 -28.48
C CYS A 654 8.27 8.68 -28.74
N GLY A 655 8.90 9.20 -27.70
CA GLY A 655 10.12 10.00 -27.84
C GLY A 655 10.39 10.92 -26.65
N PRO A 656 11.15 12.02 -26.87
CA PRO A 656 11.40 13.01 -25.84
C PRO A 656 10.11 13.58 -25.25
N ALA A 657 10.10 13.87 -23.94
CA ALA A 657 8.90 14.31 -23.21
C ALA A 657 8.21 15.53 -23.86
N GLY A 658 8.99 16.51 -24.34
CA GLY A 658 8.44 17.68 -25.04
C GLY A 658 7.68 17.31 -26.31
N LEU A 659 8.27 16.46 -27.18
CA LEU A 659 7.63 16.00 -28.41
C LEU A 659 6.31 15.28 -28.11
N VAL A 660 6.33 14.32 -27.17
CA VAL A 660 5.13 13.55 -26.82
C VAL A 660 4.04 14.44 -26.24
N ALA A 661 4.40 15.43 -25.40
CA ALA A 661 3.45 16.37 -24.81
C ALA A 661 2.80 17.28 -25.86
N ASP A 662 3.57 17.79 -26.82
CA ASP A 662 3.05 18.66 -27.87
C ASP A 662 2.12 17.91 -28.83
N VAL A 663 2.47 16.67 -29.20
CA VAL A 663 1.59 15.79 -29.99
C VAL A 663 0.33 15.43 -29.22
N GLN A 664 0.44 15.13 -27.92
CA GLN A 664 -0.72 14.86 -27.05
C GLN A 664 -1.69 16.05 -27.02
N ARG A 665 -1.16 17.28 -26.95
CA ARG A 665 -1.95 18.51 -26.93
C ARG A 665 -2.68 18.74 -28.26
N HIS A 666 -1.99 18.60 -29.39
CA HIS A 666 -2.60 18.77 -30.71
C HIS A 666 -3.68 17.72 -30.97
N ALA A 667 -3.40 16.45 -30.69
CA ALA A 667 -4.39 15.37 -30.83
C ALA A 667 -5.64 15.65 -29.98
N HIS A 668 -5.47 16.13 -28.75
CA HIS A 668 -6.58 16.49 -27.87
C HIS A 668 -7.40 17.68 -28.41
N GLN A 669 -6.77 18.72 -28.93
CA GLN A 669 -7.46 19.88 -29.52
C GLN A 669 -8.35 19.50 -30.70
N LEU A 670 -7.96 18.50 -31.48
CA LEU A 670 -8.68 18.01 -32.65
C LEU A 670 -9.67 16.88 -32.32
N GLY A 671 -9.74 16.45 -31.05
CA GLY A 671 -10.61 15.35 -30.62
C GLY A 671 -10.15 13.96 -31.10
N PHE A 672 -8.89 13.81 -31.48
CA PHE A 672 -8.32 12.52 -31.90
C PHE A 672 -7.92 11.66 -30.69
N ASP A 673 -8.09 10.35 -30.82
CA ASP A 673 -7.63 9.42 -29.80
C ASP A 673 -6.10 9.38 -29.77
N PHE A 674 -5.54 9.30 -28.57
CA PHE A 674 -4.10 9.40 -28.35
C PHE A 674 -3.58 8.30 -27.42
N HIS A 675 -2.48 7.67 -27.83
CA HIS A 675 -1.72 6.73 -27.02
C HIS A 675 -0.24 7.12 -27.03
N LYS A 676 0.38 7.09 -25.85
CA LYS A 676 1.82 7.36 -25.70
C LYS A 676 2.54 6.15 -25.14
N GLU A 677 3.68 5.83 -25.74
CA GLU A 677 4.64 4.87 -25.21
C GLU A 677 5.78 5.63 -24.53
N LEU A 678 6.01 5.35 -23.25
CA LEU A 678 7.03 6.02 -22.45
C LEU A 678 7.84 5.00 -21.65
N PHE A 679 9.15 4.99 -21.87
CA PHE A 679 10.11 4.38 -20.95
C PHE A 679 10.77 5.51 -20.16
N THR A 680 10.19 5.86 -19.00
CA THR A 680 10.81 6.78 -18.05
C THR A 680 11.77 6.00 -17.16
N PHE A 681 12.97 5.73 -17.67
CA PHE A 681 14.09 5.29 -16.85
C PHE A 681 14.75 6.51 -16.18
#